data_AF-A0A6I7R0M7-F1
#
_entry.id   AF-A0A6I7R0M7-F1
#
_cell.length_a   1.000
_cell.length_b   1.000
_cell.length_c   1.000
_cell.angle_alpha   90.00
_cell.angle_beta   90.00
_cell.angle_gamma   90.00
#
_symmetry.space_group_name_H-M   'P 1'
#
loop_
_entity.id
_entity.type
_entity.pdbx_description
1 polymer ?
#
loop_
_entity_poly.entity_id
_entity_poly.type
_entity_poly.pdbx_seq_one_letter_code
_entity_poly.pdbx_strand_id
1 'polypeptide(L)'
;MRSSKICNNYFIIFYKGLPKSNPFFIFLIMNRTIFFLLCFLILFLNKANSQNTHAHNGYWLPVQDTLRILLIYAELDNYDGDLRGNPNWPKGQLPSNPDVYLSPFADTTENAGFLTRYFYQASFGNYFVLGDYIDTIVTLDYSKGQTRDDDVIRFLQNLPGDDIITANGFSLNSNAFDKITATDRNVKGIQKEFAPDGMIDLAMIIWRKNPTISRSDNSGSISLWARKLPLKEMKGFVSMSRFVSSRNNGLRIIRHEFAHALVGGNNFHTQGGAGNRKVLPIPGGYGILSSHASISGSFNAYDRYRLGWVNEAEHSSPVSGLNPENRTSVNTDFTLDNYPEQDTIEILLRDFVTYGDALRIELPHLQKVDSTVDRQFLWLENRQIVDRVVDHGGSSSKGIYAYLQIGKENLKTFDEANNYIWFLNAKGNFDIDFQNEESILSIDTWKQNPLTGYNMSKEYALPQEGMNVIRGEDHFLAQKVYIDGTEVDESKFRYRQYTIFGNDWDTFQNGRVISMGSNPSSSPILTYEMPRRGLPRNTARTFDNRHIHLNGIKVEVKDVIENNQSKGSEVLIRIIFNNTFLNENVRWCGPILLHDSLIAHNFDRISLERGFTPTRPVEPDSFNYQKVFSSPTFLQLTEDAYCAFKDDSRLHIRDDSEFIISEHSSAEVQDYAKIIIEDNAKMIIRGNITFGKFSEVLVKNNGKLIIEPSAEVILQPGAIWSFEDNGKIETN
;
A
#
# COMPACT_ATOMS: atom_id res chain seq x y z
N MET A 1 46.93 -24.47 16.97
CA MET A 1 47.44 -25.35 18.05
C MET A 1 46.72 -25.00 19.35
N ARG A 2 46.37 -26.03 20.15
CA ARG A 2 45.59 -26.05 21.42
C ARG A 2 44.10 -25.70 21.26
N SER A 3 43.15 -26.65 21.16
CA SER A 3 42.68 -27.71 22.09
C SER A 3 41.91 -27.19 23.33
N SER A 4 40.58 -27.33 23.32
CA SER A 4 39.84 -27.99 24.41
C SER A 4 38.42 -28.38 23.97
N LYS A 5 38.19 -29.71 23.89
CA LYS A 5 36.89 -30.37 23.92
C LYS A 5 36.42 -30.42 25.37
N ILE A 6 35.13 -30.14 25.61
CA ILE A 6 34.47 -30.50 26.87
C ILE A 6 33.36 -31.52 26.57
N CYS A 7 33.49 -32.61 27.30
CA CYS A 7 32.80 -33.88 27.38
C CYS A 7 31.26 -33.89 27.25
N ASN A 8 30.78 -34.76 26.36
CA ASN A 8 29.54 -35.53 26.55
C ASN A 8 29.90 -36.79 27.34
N ASN A 9 29.41 -36.90 28.58
CA ASN A 9 29.57 -38.10 29.40
C ASN A 9 28.44 -38.20 30.41
N TYR A 10 27.24 -38.64 30.00
CA TYR A 10 26.30 -39.34 30.88
C TYR A 10 25.43 -40.28 30.02
N PHE A 11 25.15 -41.46 30.56
CA PHE A 11 24.45 -42.63 29.96
C PHE A 11 25.29 -43.69 29.24
N ILE A 12 26.22 -44.31 29.96
CA ILE A 12 26.49 -45.75 29.78
C ILE A 12 26.62 -46.39 31.17
N ILE A 13 25.58 -47.12 31.61
CA ILE A 13 25.66 -48.06 32.72
C ILE A 13 24.93 -49.36 32.30
N PHE A 14 25.74 -50.42 32.22
CA PHE A 14 25.46 -51.87 32.28
C PHE A 14 24.27 -52.50 31.56
N TYR A 15 24.54 -53.31 30.53
CA TYR A 15 23.94 -54.65 30.32
C TYR A 15 24.84 -55.49 29.39
N LYS A 16 25.84 -56.17 29.97
CA LYS A 16 26.53 -57.31 29.33
C LYS A 16 26.22 -58.54 30.17
N GLY A 17 25.38 -59.46 29.67
CA GLY A 17 25.22 -60.77 30.31
C GLY A 17 23.87 -61.50 30.22
N LEU A 18 22.90 -61.08 29.39
CA LEU A 18 21.64 -61.83 29.22
C LEU A 18 21.56 -62.50 27.83
N PRO A 19 21.14 -63.78 27.73
CA PRO A 19 21.02 -64.49 26.46
C PRO A 19 19.89 -63.90 25.60
N LYS A 20 20.14 -63.79 24.29
CA LYS A 20 19.23 -63.18 23.28
C LYS A 20 17.84 -63.84 23.14
N SER A 21 17.58 -64.96 23.82
CA SER A 21 16.31 -65.70 23.80
C SER A 21 15.39 -65.41 25.00
N ASN A 22 15.74 -64.46 25.87
CA ASN A 22 14.91 -64.16 27.04
C ASN A 22 13.72 -63.24 26.65
N PRO A 23 12.45 -63.64 26.87
CA PRO A 23 11.27 -62.83 26.54
C PRO A 23 11.25 -61.47 27.25
N PHE A 24 11.92 -61.33 28.41
CA PHE A 24 12.07 -60.05 29.10
C PHE A 24 12.97 -59.04 28.34
N PHE A 25 13.95 -59.52 27.58
CA PHE A 25 14.85 -58.67 26.79
C PHE A 25 14.17 -58.14 25.53
N ILE A 26 13.31 -58.96 24.91
CA ILE A 26 12.45 -58.55 23.79
C ILE A 26 11.38 -57.55 24.28
N PHE A 27 10.83 -57.75 25.47
CA PHE A 27 9.87 -56.83 26.11
C PHE A 27 10.50 -55.45 26.42
N LEU A 28 11.76 -55.41 26.86
CA LEU A 28 12.49 -54.15 27.12
C LEU A 28 12.87 -53.40 25.83
N ILE A 29 13.19 -54.11 24.74
CA ILE A 29 13.47 -53.49 23.44
C ILE A 29 12.17 -52.97 22.79
N MET A 30 11.07 -53.74 22.85
CA MET A 30 9.75 -53.28 22.40
C MET A 30 9.29 -52.04 23.17
N ASN A 31 9.47 -51.98 24.49
CA ASN A 31 9.12 -50.80 25.28
C ASN A 31 9.98 -49.57 24.97
N ARG A 32 11.26 -49.75 24.64
CA ARG A 32 12.11 -48.61 24.20
C ARG A 32 11.72 -48.09 22.83
N THR A 33 11.40 -48.96 21.88
CA THR A 33 10.96 -48.56 20.54
C THR A 33 9.58 -47.90 20.60
N ILE A 34 8.65 -48.44 21.40
CA ILE A 34 7.32 -47.85 21.63
C ILE A 34 7.44 -46.51 22.36
N PHE A 35 8.30 -46.40 23.38
CA PHE A 35 8.54 -45.14 24.09
C PHE A 35 9.19 -44.09 23.18
N PHE A 36 10.17 -44.46 22.35
CA PHE A 36 10.74 -43.55 21.36
C PHE A 36 9.70 -43.14 20.31
N LEU A 37 8.88 -44.07 19.81
CA LEU A 37 7.76 -43.76 18.91
C LEU A 37 6.73 -42.84 19.57
N LEU A 38 6.39 -43.04 20.85
CA LEU A 38 5.49 -42.16 21.60
C LEU A 38 6.11 -40.79 21.82
N CYS A 39 7.39 -40.69 22.17
CA CYS A 39 8.08 -39.40 22.26
C CYS A 39 8.19 -38.70 20.89
N PHE A 40 8.44 -39.45 19.81
CA PHE A 40 8.46 -38.92 18.45
C PHE A 40 7.06 -38.48 18.00
N LEU A 41 6.02 -39.25 18.33
CA LEU A 41 4.62 -38.93 18.07
C LEU A 41 4.17 -37.72 18.88
N ILE A 42 4.58 -37.58 20.14
CA ILE A 42 4.33 -36.39 20.99
C ILE A 42 5.08 -35.17 20.43
N LEU A 43 6.30 -35.33 19.93
CA LEU A 43 7.04 -34.26 19.26
C LEU A 43 6.41 -33.86 17.92
N PHE A 44 5.79 -34.79 17.19
CA PHE A 44 5.05 -34.51 15.95
C PHE A 44 3.63 -33.94 16.21
N LEU A 45 2.93 -34.42 17.25
CA LEU A 45 1.62 -33.91 17.67
C LEU A 45 1.75 -32.50 18.26
N ASN A 46 2.83 -32.18 18.97
CA ASN A 46 3.10 -30.82 19.42
C ASN A 46 3.52 -29.86 18.28
N LYS A 47 3.99 -30.39 17.14
CA LYS A 47 4.23 -29.57 15.93
C LYS A 47 2.98 -29.34 15.10
N ALA A 48 1.95 -30.19 15.24
CA ALA A 48 0.70 -30.09 14.48
C ALA A 48 -0.24 -28.96 14.96
N ASN A 49 0.01 -28.38 16.15
CA ASN A 49 -0.75 -27.24 16.69
C ASN A 49 0.04 -25.92 16.64
N SER A 50 0.98 -25.76 15.71
CA SER A 50 1.45 -24.44 15.32
C SER A 50 0.25 -23.67 14.74
N GLN A 51 -0.43 -22.85 15.55
CA GLN A 51 -1.47 -21.95 15.06
C GLN A 51 -0.87 -21.11 13.93
N ASN A 52 -1.42 -21.26 12.72
CA ASN A 52 -0.87 -20.61 11.54
C ASN A 52 -1.18 -19.12 11.60
N THR A 53 -0.18 -18.29 11.86
CA THR A 53 -0.26 -16.84 11.71
C THR A 53 -0.71 -16.49 10.29
N HIS A 54 -1.80 -15.72 10.19
CA HIS A 54 -2.38 -15.28 8.93
C HIS A 54 -3.18 -13.98 9.11
N ALA A 55 -3.17 -13.09 8.12
CA ALA A 55 -3.89 -11.81 8.16
C ALA A 55 -5.42 -12.00 8.17
N HIS A 56 -5.94 -13.08 7.56
CA HIS A 56 -7.36 -13.45 7.63
C HIS A 56 -7.83 -13.85 9.02
N ASN A 57 -6.91 -14.09 9.96
CA ASN A 57 -7.29 -14.28 11.36
C ASN A 57 -7.36 -12.95 12.13
N GLY A 58 -7.03 -11.83 11.48
CA GLY A 58 -6.87 -10.51 12.09
C GLY A 58 -5.59 -10.36 12.90
N TYR A 59 -5.11 -9.14 13.08
CA TYR A 59 -3.86 -8.86 13.78
C TYR A 59 -3.95 -9.22 15.28
N TRP A 60 -4.90 -8.62 15.98
CA TRP A 60 -5.14 -8.76 17.42
C TRP A 60 -6.57 -9.20 17.73
N LEU A 61 -7.55 -8.64 17.04
CA LEU A 61 -8.97 -8.99 17.11
C LEU A 61 -9.38 -9.82 15.89
N PRO A 62 -10.50 -10.58 15.94
CA PRO A 62 -11.00 -11.27 14.75
C PRO A 62 -11.46 -10.28 13.69
N VAL A 63 -11.49 -10.74 12.44
CA VAL A 63 -11.94 -9.98 11.26
C VAL A 63 -13.23 -10.56 10.66
N GLN A 64 -13.86 -11.50 11.37
CA GLN A 64 -15.09 -12.17 10.97
C GLN A 64 -15.98 -12.34 12.21
N ASP A 65 -17.25 -12.69 11.98
CA ASP A 65 -18.29 -12.83 13.00
C ASP A 65 -18.57 -11.49 13.71
N THR A 66 -19.06 -11.53 14.95
CA THR A 66 -19.52 -10.37 15.70
C THR A 66 -18.57 -10.05 16.85
N LEU A 67 -18.05 -8.83 16.87
CA LEU A 67 -17.37 -8.25 18.03
C LEU A 67 -18.31 -7.22 18.68
N ARG A 68 -18.51 -7.30 20.00
CA ARG A 68 -19.26 -6.30 20.75
C ARG A 68 -18.32 -5.50 21.66
N ILE A 69 -18.30 -4.18 21.45
CA ILE A 69 -17.41 -3.26 22.14
C ILE A 69 -18.16 -2.57 23.28
N LEU A 70 -17.54 -2.51 24.45
CA LEU A 70 -18.04 -1.70 25.57
C LEU A 70 -17.63 -0.25 25.40
N LEU A 71 -18.59 0.66 25.19
CA LEU A 71 -18.33 2.10 25.12
C LEU A 71 -18.45 2.73 26.51
N ILE A 72 -17.47 3.56 26.85
CA ILE A 72 -17.43 4.28 28.13
C ILE A 72 -17.21 5.75 27.84
N TYR A 73 -18.18 6.58 28.22
CA TYR A 73 -18.07 8.04 28.10
C TYR A 73 -17.50 8.63 29.40
N ALA A 74 -16.43 9.40 29.26
CA ALA A 74 -15.71 9.98 30.39
C ALA A 74 -15.46 11.47 30.22
N GLU A 75 -15.41 12.19 31.33
CA GLU A 75 -15.04 13.60 31.39
C GLU A 75 -14.19 13.93 32.62
N LEU A 76 -13.52 15.08 32.53
CA LEU A 76 -12.79 15.67 33.64
C LEU A 76 -13.60 16.81 34.24
N ASP A 77 -13.86 16.73 35.54
CA ASP A 77 -14.34 17.86 36.33
C ASP A 77 -13.17 18.67 36.90
N ASN A 78 -13.44 19.90 37.33
CA ASN A 78 -12.44 20.86 37.82
C ASN A 78 -11.29 21.13 36.82
N TYR A 79 -11.57 20.99 35.52
CA TYR A 79 -10.65 21.35 34.44
C TYR A 79 -11.14 22.61 33.70
N ASP A 80 -10.41 23.71 33.86
CA ASP A 80 -10.76 25.03 33.30
C ASP A 80 -10.73 25.07 31.76
N GLY A 81 -10.13 24.07 31.11
CA GLY A 81 -10.13 23.99 29.66
C GLY A 81 -11.46 23.55 29.04
N ASP A 82 -12.47 23.20 29.85
CA ASP A 82 -13.76 22.65 29.38
C ASP A 82 -14.97 23.19 30.16
N LEU A 83 -15.05 24.52 30.32
CA LEU A 83 -16.02 25.15 31.23
C LEU A 83 -17.50 24.97 30.85
N ARG A 84 -17.82 24.73 29.56
CA ARG A 84 -19.21 24.66 29.08
C ARG A 84 -19.56 23.39 28.29
N GLY A 85 -18.56 22.58 27.90
CA GLY A 85 -18.77 21.50 26.93
C GLY A 85 -19.17 21.98 25.53
N ASN A 86 -19.67 21.06 24.72
CA ASN A 86 -20.16 21.32 23.36
C ASN A 86 -21.67 21.03 23.30
N PRO A 87 -22.48 21.68 22.43
CA PRO A 87 -23.89 21.35 22.29
C PRO A 87 -24.16 19.86 22.01
N ASN A 88 -23.27 19.20 21.26
CA ASN A 88 -23.40 17.77 20.96
C ASN A 88 -22.96 16.88 22.12
N TRP A 89 -22.20 17.41 23.08
CA TRP A 89 -21.78 16.73 24.30
C TRP A 89 -21.65 17.73 25.47
N PRO A 90 -22.77 18.02 26.15
CA PRO A 90 -22.79 18.94 27.29
C PRO A 90 -21.98 18.40 28.47
N LYS A 91 -21.43 19.31 29.28
CA LYS A 91 -20.72 18.93 30.52
C LYS A 91 -21.65 18.23 31.49
N GLY A 92 -21.17 17.15 32.12
CA GLY A 92 -21.90 16.37 33.11
C GLY A 92 -22.99 15.47 32.53
N GLN A 93 -23.04 15.31 31.20
CA GLN A 93 -24.03 14.50 30.49
C GLN A 93 -23.36 13.58 29.49
N LEU A 94 -24.02 12.47 29.15
CA LEU A 94 -23.67 11.72 27.96
C LEU A 94 -23.81 12.60 26.70
N PRO A 95 -23.11 12.28 25.60
CA PRO A 95 -23.33 12.99 24.35
C PRO A 95 -24.78 12.82 23.88
N SER A 96 -25.25 13.80 23.11
CA SER A 96 -26.61 13.80 22.54
C SER A 96 -26.94 12.59 21.67
N ASN A 97 -25.92 11.96 21.07
CA ASN A 97 -26.03 10.72 20.31
C ASN A 97 -24.91 9.73 20.69
N PRO A 98 -25.07 8.96 21.78
CA PRO A 98 -24.05 8.01 22.25
C PRO A 98 -23.78 6.84 21.28
N ASP A 99 -24.72 6.54 20.38
CA ASP A 99 -24.61 5.42 19.43
C ASP A 99 -23.97 5.83 18.09
N VAL A 100 -23.49 7.08 17.97
CA VAL A 100 -22.93 7.61 16.72
C VAL A 100 -21.80 6.74 16.13
N TYR A 101 -21.04 6.07 17.00
CA TYR A 101 -19.93 5.22 16.58
C TYR A 101 -20.36 3.79 16.27
N LEU A 102 -21.26 3.21 17.06
CA LEU A 102 -21.53 1.77 17.10
C LEU A 102 -23.00 1.54 17.41
N SER A 103 -23.62 0.62 16.69
CA SER A 103 -24.99 0.18 16.97
C SER A 103 -25.01 -0.95 18.02
N PRO A 104 -25.99 -0.95 18.94
CA PRO A 104 -26.17 -2.04 19.91
C PRO A 104 -26.68 -3.34 19.26
N PHE A 105 -27.32 -3.24 18.11
CA PHE A 105 -27.82 -4.39 17.35
C PHE A 105 -27.29 -4.34 15.92
N ALA A 106 -27.43 -5.45 15.20
CA ALA A 106 -27.11 -5.53 13.78
C ALA A 106 -28.07 -4.65 12.96
N ASP A 107 -27.79 -3.36 12.93
CA ASP A 107 -28.42 -2.37 12.07
C ASP A 107 -27.42 -2.04 10.95
N THR A 108 -27.88 -2.19 9.71
CA THR A 108 -27.10 -1.96 8.50
C THR A 108 -27.62 -0.77 7.69
N THR A 109 -28.57 -0.01 8.27
CA THR A 109 -29.17 1.17 7.65
C THR A 109 -28.25 2.39 7.71
N GLU A 110 -28.68 3.49 7.07
CA GLU A 110 -28.00 4.79 7.14
C GLU A 110 -27.98 5.41 8.55
N ASN A 111 -28.81 4.90 9.46
CA ASN A 111 -28.86 5.35 10.86
C ASN A 111 -27.95 4.54 11.78
N ALA A 112 -27.39 3.44 11.30
CA ALA A 112 -26.45 2.63 12.07
C ALA A 112 -25.20 3.43 12.47
N GLY A 113 -24.64 3.10 13.62
CA GLY A 113 -23.37 3.64 14.09
C GLY A 113 -22.27 3.49 13.03
N PHE A 114 -21.42 4.50 12.90
CA PHE A 114 -20.50 4.62 11.78
C PHE A 114 -19.57 3.41 11.60
N LEU A 115 -18.96 2.90 12.68
CA LEU A 115 -18.08 1.73 12.62
C LEU A 115 -18.87 0.47 12.27
N THR A 116 -20.06 0.29 12.84
CA THR A 116 -20.93 -0.84 12.51
C THR A 116 -21.21 -0.88 11.02
N ARG A 117 -21.66 0.25 10.44
CA ARG A 117 -21.91 0.36 9.01
C ARG A 117 -20.63 0.19 8.18
N TYR A 118 -19.55 0.86 8.55
CA TYR A 118 -18.27 0.82 7.82
C TYR A 118 -17.77 -0.60 7.67
N PHE A 119 -17.65 -1.33 8.79
CA PHE A 119 -17.07 -2.68 8.79
C PHE A 119 -18.01 -3.71 8.17
N TYR A 120 -19.32 -3.57 8.38
CA TYR A 120 -20.31 -4.40 7.70
C TYR A 120 -20.20 -4.28 6.17
N GLN A 121 -20.12 -3.04 5.64
CA GLN A 121 -20.00 -2.81 4.21
C GLN A 121 -18.63 -3.22 3.65
N ALA A 122 -17.55 -2.96 4.41
CA ALA A 122 -16.20 -3.36 4.01
C ALA A 122 -16.07 -4.89 3.91
N SER A 123 -16.72 -5.63 4.81
CA SER A 123 -16.62 -7.08 4.91
C SER A 123 -17.73 -7.85 4.21
N PHE A 124 -18.63 -7.20 3.49
CA PHE A 124 -19.85 -7.82 2.94
C PHE A 124 -20.72 -8.55 3.98
N GLY A 125 -20.77 -8.02 5.20
CA GLY A 125 -21.51 -8.63 6.30
C GLY A 125 -20.82 -9.79 7.00
N ASN A 126 -19.61 -10.19 6.57
CA ASN A 126 -18.83 -11.22 7.26
C ASN A 126 -18.34 -10.77 8.64
N TYR A 127 -18.34 -9.46 8.93
CA TYR A 127 -17.87 -8.88 10.18
C TYR A 127 -18.82 -7.80 10.71
N PHE A 128 -19.34 -8.02 11.92
CA PHE A 128 -20.16 -7.06 12.65
C PHE A 128 -19.36 -6.46 13.80
N VAL A 129 -19.19 -5.14 13.77
CA VAL A 129 -18.66 -4.38 14.91
C VAL A 129 -19.82 -3.70 15.59
N LEU A 130 -20.29 -4.29 16.67
CA LEU A 130 -21.38 -3.76 17.49
C LEU A 130 -20.80 -3.11 18.75
N GLY A 131 -21.61 -2.32 19.43
CA GLY A 131 -21.23 -1.79 20.72
C GLY A 131 -22.41 -1.24 21.48
N ASP A 132 -22.27 -1.18 22.79
CA ASP A 132 -23.23 -0.50 23.66
C ASP A 132 -22.50 0.28 24.74
N TYR A 133 -23.13 1.32 25.26
CA TYR A 133 -22.54 2.26 26.20
C TYR A 133 -23.10 2.09 27.60
N ILE A 134 -22.27 2.42 28.59
CA ILE A 134 -22.73 2.57 29.97
C ILE A 134 -23.54 3.87 30.04
N ASP A 135 -24.77 3.79 30.54
CA ASP A 135 -25.76 4.89 30.59
C ASP A 135 -25.40 6.02 31.59
N THR A 136 -24.22 5.92 32.20
CA THR A 136 -23.70 6.82 33.21
C THR A 136 -22.37 7.41 32.74
N ILE A 137 -22.28 8.74 32.71
CA ILE A 137 -21.01 9.41 32.41
C ILE A 137 -20.02 9.24 33.56
N VAL A 138 -18.80 8.84 33.24
CA VAL A 138 -17.70 8.76 34.21
C VAL A 138 -17.09 10.15 34.39
N THR A 139 -17.23 10.72 35.58
CA THR A 139 -16.71 12.05 35.89
C THR A 139 -15.54 11.94 36.87
N LEU A 140 -14.34 12.35 36.44
CA LEU A 140 -13.12 12.26 37.25
C LEU A 140 -12.62 13.64 37.66
N ASP A 141 -12.05 13.73 38.86
CA ASP A 141 -11.58 15.01 39.40
C ASP A 141 -10.15 15.31 38.94
N TYR A 142 -10.00 16.24 38.00
CA TYR A 142 -8.71 16.66 37.47
C TYR A 142 -7.78 17.18 38.57
N SER A 143 -8.32 17.88 39.58
CA SER A 143 -7.54 18.45 40.68
C SER A 143 -6.90 17.37 41.57
N LYS A 144 -7.45 16.16 41.58
CA LYS A 144 -6.90 14.98 42.27
C LYS A 144 -5.94 14.16 41.40
N GLY A 145 -5.65 14.61 40.18
CA GLY A 145 -4.80 13.91 39.22
C GLY A 145 -5.45 12.69 38.55
N GLN A 146 -6.77 12.52 38.69
CA GLN A 146 -7.52 11.41 38.09
C GLN A 146 -7.75 11.69 36.60
N THR A 147 -6.87 11.14 35.76
CA THR A 147 -6.83 11.47 34.32
C THR A 147 -6.56 10.26 33.43
N ARG A 148 -6.41 9.08 34.04
CA ARG A 148 -5.99 7.86 33.36
C ARG A 148 -7.19 6.95 33.10
N ASP A 149 -7.05 6.09 32.08
CA ASP A 149 -8.04 5.06 31.77
C ASP A 149 -8.33 4.16 32.98
N ASP A 150 -7.31 3.84 33.77
CA ASP A 150 -7.48 3.03 34.99
C ASP A 150 -8.35 3.72 36.05
N ASP A 151 -8.38 5.06 36.08
CA ASP A 151 -9.26 5.81 36.98
C ASP A 151 -10.73 5.68 36.55
N VAL A 152 -10.98 5.63 35.24
CA VAL A 152 -12.32 5.37 34.68
C VAL A 152 -12.81 4.00 35.10
N ILE A 153 -11.96 2.97 34.94
CA ILE A 153 -12.34 1.61 35.32
C ILE A 153 -12.55 1.48 36.83
N ARG A 154 -11.69 2.11 37.65
CA ARG A 154 -11.88 2.14 39.11
C ARG A 154 -13.18 2.83 39.53
N PHE A 155 -13.57 3.90 38.84
CA PHE A 155 -14.86 4.55 39.07
C PHE A 155 -16.02 3.57 38.83
N LEU A 156 -16.02 2.89 37.68
CA LEU A 156 -17.07 1.94 37.32
C LEU A 156 -17.10 0.70 38.23
N GLN A 157 -15.94 0.20 38.64
CA GLN A 157 -15.82 -0.89 39.61
C GLN A 157 -16.55 -0.56 40.92
N ASN A 158 -16.42 0.68 41.39
CA ASN A 158 -16.95 1.16 42.66
C ASN A 158 -18.44 1.56 42.62
N LEU A 159 -19.10 1.51 41.45
CA LEU A 159 -20.55 1.66 41.38
C LEU A 159 -21.23 0.55 42.20
N PRO A 160 -22.40 0.80 42.82
CA PRO A 160 -23.11 -0.22 43.57
C PRO A 160 -23.54 -1.40 42.69
N GLY A 161 -23.63 -2.59 43.27
CA GLY A 161 -24.02 -3.82 42.58
C GLY A 161 -22.84 -4.61 41.99
N ASP A 162 -23.10 -5.87 41.67
CA ASP A 162 -22.10 -6.83 41.18
C ASP A 162 -22.02 -6.87 39.65
N ASP A 163 -22.88 -6.14 38.95
CA ASP A 163 -22.96 -6.09 37.49
C ASP A 163 -23.14 -4.64 37.00
N ILE A 164 -22.88 -4.41 35.71
CA ILE A 164 -23.23 -3.19 35.00
C ILE A 164 -24.10 -3.60 33.83
N ILE A 165 -25.30 -3.00 33.78
CA ILE A 165 -26.22 -3.12 32.65
C ILE A 165 -26.02 -1.88 31.77
N THR A 166 -25.71 -2.10 30.50
CA THR A 166 -25.56 -1.01 29.53
C THR A 166 -26.91 -0.43 29.11
N ALA A 167 -26.89 0.71 28.42
CA ALA A 167 -28.10 1.47 28.07
C ALA A 167 -29.16 0.66 27.30
N ASN A 168 -28.74 -0.35 26.53
CA ASN A 168 -29.64 -1.23 25.79
C ASN A 168 -29.84 -2.62 26.43
N GLY A 169 -29.49 -2.76 27.71
CA GLY A 169 -29.82 -3.94 28.52
C GLY A 169 -28.80 -5.09 28.49
N PHE A 170 -27.58 -4.87 28.00
CA PHE A 170 -26.54 -5.91 28.02
C PHE A 170 -25.82 -5.93 29.38
N SER A 171 -25.71 -7.12 29.97
CA SER A 171 -24.97 -7.34 31.21
C SER A 171 -23.50 -7.63 30.91
N LEU A 172 -22.57 -7.02 31.67
CA LEU A 172 -21.15 -7.35 31.58
C LEU A 172 -20.91 -8.81 31.99
N ASN A 173 -21.59 -9.28 33.03
CA ASN A 173 -21.42 -10.65 33.56
C ASN A 173 -22.09 -11.72 32.67
N SER A 174 -22.91 -11.34 31.69
CA SER A 174 -23.57 -12.25 30.73
C SER A 174 -22.70 -12.65 29.53
N ASN A 175 -21.40 -12.35 29.56
CA ASN A 175 -20.48 -12.51 28.42
C ASN A 175 -20.93 -11.75 27.16
N ALA A 176 -21.69 -10.66 27.30
CA ALA A 176 -22.13 -9.87 26.15
C ALA A 176 -20.94 -9.24 25.41
N PHE A 177 -19.90 -8.84 26.15
CA PHE A 177 -18.68 -8.19 25.66
C PHE A 177 -17.44 -9.10 25.77
N ASP A 178 -17.63 -10.40 26.02
CA ASP A 178 -16.59 -11.43 26.14
C ASP A 178 -17.00 -12.59 25.25
N LYS A 179 -16.58 -12.51 23.99
CA LYS A 179 -16.91 -13.48 22.94
C LYS A 179 -15.67 -14.16 22.41
N ILE A 180 -14.47 -13.63 22.67
CA ILE A 180 -13.23 -14.19 22.13
C ILE A 180 -12.26 -14.61 23.22
N THR A 181 -11.64 -15.76 23.01
CA THR A 181 -10.49 -16.20 23.80
C THR A 181 -9.21 -15.85 23.05
N ALA A 182 -8.35 -15.06 23.68
CA ALA A 182 -7.05 -14.72 23.12
C ALA A 182 -6.05 -15.87 23.38
N THR A 183 -5.89 -16.78 22.42
CA THR A 183 -5.22 -18.08 22.59
C THR A 183 -3.68 -18.06 22.67
N ASP A 184 -3.01 -16.97 22.28
CA ASP A 184 -1.68 -16.59 22.75
C ASP A 184 -1.51 -15.09 22.53
N ARG A 185 -1.49 -14.33 23.63
CA ARG A 185 -1.53 -12.86 23.61
C ARG A 185 -0.22 -12.22 23.14
N ASN A 186 0.79 -12.99 22.78
CA ASN A 186 2.04 -12.48 22.21
C ASN A 186 2.17 -12.73 20.70
N VAL A 187 1.24 -13.48 20.10
CA VAL A 187 1.34 -13.91 18.71
C VAL A 187 0.28 -13.21 17.87
N LYS A 188 0.76 -12.46 16.87
CA LYS A 188 -0.07 -11.72 15.91
C LYS A 188 -0.65 -12.69 14.89
N GLY A 189 -1.85 -12.44 14.37
CA GLY A 189 -2.40 -13.20 13.24
C GLY A 189 -2.84 -14.64 13.57
N ILE A 190 -2.91 -15.04 14.83
CA ILE A 190 -3.46 -16.35 15.20
C ILE A 190 -4.98 -16.36 15.11
N GLN A 191 -5.58 -17.50 14.82
CA GLN A 191 -7.03 -17.68 14.82
C GLN A 191 -7.57 -17.48 16.24
N LYS A 192 -8.63 -16.66 16.37
CA LYS A 192 -9.29 -16.37 17.64
C LYS A 192 -10.38 -17.41 17.85
N GLU A 193 -10.47 -17.94 19.07
CA GLU A 193 -11.56 -18.83 19.45
C GLU A 193 -12.76 -18.00 19.90
N PHE A 194 -13.94 -18.28 19.37
CA PHE A 194 -15.18 -17.61 19.76
C PHE A 194 -15.77 -18.26 21.01
N ALA A 195 -15.08 -18.08 22.14
CA ALA A 195 -15.48 -18.54 23.45
C ALA A 195 -15.13 -17.49 24.51
N PRO A 196 -15.95 -17.32 25.56
CA PRO A 196 -15.66 -16.38 26.63
C PRO A 196 -14.45 -16.82 27.48
N ASP A 197 -13.56 -15.90 27.84
CA ASP A 197 -12.40 -16.17 28.72
C ASP A 197 -12.47 -15.46 30.09
N GLY A 198 -13.56 -14.73 30.32
CA GLY A 198 -13.81 -13.87 31.47
C GLY A 198 -13.20 -12.48 31.34
N MET A 199 -12.79 -12.05 30.14
CA MET A 199 -12.26 -10.71 29.88
C MET A 199 -13.06 -10.01 28.80
N ILE A 200 -13.29 -8.72 28.97
CA ILE A 200 -13.96 -7.89 27.97
C ILE A 200 -13.06 -7.79 26.73
N ASP A 201 -13.58 -8.17 25.56
CA ASP A 201 -12.84 -8.26 24.30
C ASP A 201 -12.22 -6.90 23.92
N LEU A 202 -13.03 -5.84 24.00
CA LEU A 202 -12.60 -4.47 23.75
C LEU A 202 -13.46 -3.46 24.50
N ALA A 203 -12.81 -2.56 25.24
CA ALA A 203 -13.43 -1.34 25.76
C ALA A 203 -12.92 -0.10 25.00
N MET A 204 -13.82 0.80 24.65
CA MET A 204 -13.55 2.11 24.05
C MET A 204 -13.91 3.21 25.05
N ILE A 205 -12.89 3.88 25.60
CA ILE A 205 -13.09 5.07 26.46
C ILE A 205 -13.08 6.31 25.58
N ILE A 206 -14.23 6.97 25.46
CA ILE A 206 -14.36 8.25 24.78
C ILE A 206 -14.31 9.34 25.84
N TRP A 207 -13.28 10.17 25.80
CA TRP A 207 -13.11 11.34 26.64
C TRP A 207 -13.71 12.55 25.95
N ARG A 208 -14.55 13.31 26.66
CA ARG A 208 -15.01 14.62 26.19
C ARG A 208 -13.83 15.55 25.99
N LYS A 209 -13.01 15.73 27.03
CA LYS A 209 -11.73 16.44 26.94
C LYS A 209 -10.75 15.91 27.96
N ASN A 210 -9.52 15.61 27.52
CA ASN A 210 -8.46 15.15 28.43
C ASN A 210 -7.07 15.61 27.95
N PRO A 211 -6.51 16.71 28.52
CA PRO A 211 -5.25 17.29 28.05
C PRO A 211 -4.01 16.42 28.35
N THR A 212 -4.12 15.43 29.24
CA THR A 212 -3.01 14.51 29.54
C THR A 212 -2.88 13.42 28.47
N ILE A 213 -3.99 13.15 27.75
CA ILE A 213 -3.99 12.29 26.57
C ILE A 213 -3.67 13.13 25.33
N SER A 214 -4.42 14.21 25.10
CA SER A 214 -4.23 15.06 23.92
C SER A 214 -4.95 16.40 24.07
N ARG A 215 -4.38 17.43 23.45
CA ARG A 215 -5.03 18.74 23.29
C ARG A 215 -5.91 18.83 22.04
N SER A 216 -5.85 17.82 21.15
CA SER A 216 -6.63 17.75 19.92
C SER A 216 -7.97 17.05 20.14
N ASP A 217 -8.97 17.49 19.37
CA ASP A 217 -10.36 17.02 19.42
C ASP A 217 -10.64 15.76 18.58
N ASN A 218 -9.59 15.18 17.98
CA ASN A 218 -9.69 14.02 17.09
C ASN A 218 -8.40 13.20 17.19
N SER A 219 -8.16 12.63 18.37
CA SER A 219 -6.96 11.86 18.68
C SER A 219 -7.29 10.67 19.55
N GLY A 220 -6.48 9.62 19.47
CA GLY A 220 -6.70 8.43 20.26
C GLY A 220 -5.59 7.41 20.06
N SER A 221 -5.78 6.26 20.66
CA SER A 221 -4.90 5.11 20.54
C SER A 221 -5.62 3.84 20.94
N ILE A 222 -5.28 2.71 20.32
CA ILE A 222 -5.62 1.39 20.81
C ILE A 222 -4.43 0.70 21.51
N SER A 223 -4.72 -0.02 22.59
CA SER A 223 -3.79 -0.80 23.39
C SER A 223 -3.92 -2.27 23.03
N LEU A 224 -3.04 -2.78 22.16
CA LEU A 224 -3.05 -4.16 21.69
C LEU A 224 -2.30 -5.08 22.66
N TRP A 225 -2.74 -5.09 23.91
CA TRP A 225 -2.28 -6.01 24.95
C TRP A 225 -3.35 -6.12 26.03
N ALA A 226 -3.47 -7.30 26.61
CA ALA A 226 -4.45 -7.55 27.66
C ALA A 226 -4.10 -6.78 28.95
N ARG A 227 -5.13 -6.26 29.62
CA ARG A 227 -5.02 -5.57 30.90
C ARG A 227 -5.75 -6.35 31.98
N LYS A 228 -5.01 -6.75 33.01
CA LYS A 228 -5.55 -7.41 34.22
C LYS A 228 -6.07 -6.36 35.20
N LEU A 229 -7.10 -5.63 34.78
CA LEU A 229 -7.77 -4.61 35.59
C LEU A 229 -9.24 -5.02 35.70
N PRO A 230 -9.65 -5.68 36.79
CA PRO A 230 -11.01 -6.19 36.91
C PRO A 230 -12.06 -5.09 36.77
N LEU A 231 -13.18 -5.46 36.15
CA LEU A 231 -14.39 -4.65 36.09
C LEU A 231 -15.58 -5.56 36.40
N LYS A 232 -16.17 -5.37 37.58
CA LYS A 232 -17.18 -6.27 38.16
C LYS A 232 -16.64 -7.70 38.23
N GLU A 233 -17.37 -8.68 37.72
CA GLU A 233 -16.93 -10.09 37.71
C GLU A 233 -15.91 -10.40 36.60
N MET A 234 -15.69 -9.46 35.67
CA MET A 234 -14.73 -9.63 34.59
C MET A 234 -13.30 -9.46 35.10
N LYS A 235 -12.41 -10.37 34.66
CA LYS A 235 -10.98 -10.41 35.06
C LYS A 235 -10.17 -9.24 34.47
N GLY A 236 -10.69 -8.57 33.44
CA GLY A 236 -10.10 -7.41 32.81
C GLY A 236 -10.48 -7.30 31.33
N PHE A 237 -9.53 -6.86 30.50
CA PHE A 237 -9.77 -6.53 29.09
C PHE A 237 -8.75 -7.20 28.16
N VAL A 238 -9.18 -7.77 27.04
CA VAL A 238 -8.30 -8.26 25.97
C VAL A 238 -7.63 -7.08 25.26
N SER A 239 -8.38 -5.99 25.06
CA SER A 239 -7.88 -4.73 24.52
C SER A 239 -8.64 -3.55 25.13
N MET A 240 -7.98 -2.40 25.18
CA MET A 240 -8.61 -1.13 25.56
C MET A 240 -8.18 -0.05 24.57
N SER A 241 -9.05 0.91 24.32
CA SER A 241 -8.73 2.07 23.51
C SER A 241 -9.25 3.34 24.15
N ARG A 242 -8.65 4.45 23.77
CA ARG A 242 -8.99 5.76 24.32
C ARG A 242 -9.00 6.81 23.22
N PHE A 243 -9.95 7.72 23.30
CA PHE A 243 -10.15 8.76 22.32
C PHE A 243 -10.51 10.07 23.00
N VAL A 244 -10.09 11.19 22.43
CA VAL A 244 -10.57 12.53 22.82
C VAL A 244 -11.44 13.05 21.69
N SER A 245 -12.72 13.32 21.97
CA SER A 245 -13.70 13.85 21.02
C SER A 245 -14.78 14.69 21.72
N SER A 246 -14.50 15.95 21.99
CA SER A 246 -15.38 16.90 22.70
C SER A 246 -16.69 17.19 21.98
N ARG A 247 -16.76 16.90 20.67
CA ARG A 247 -17.95 17.09 19.83
C ARG A 247 -18.68 15.79 19.51
N ASN A 248 -18.20 14.67 20.03
CA ASN A 248 -18.70 13.34 19.71
C ASN A 248 -18.73 13.05 18.20
N ASN A 249 -17.62 13.34 17.52
CA ASN A 249 -17.50 13.25 16.05
C ASN A 249 -16.15 12.67 15.59
N GLY A 250 -15.43 11.97 16.49
CA GLY A 250 -14.11 11.37 16.24
C GLY A 250 -14.10 10.17 15.31
N LEU A 251 -15.00 10.11 14.32
CA LEU A 251 -15.25 8.94 13.46
C LEU A 251 -13.97 8.45 12.78
N ARG A 252 -13.20 9.38 12.19
CA ARG A 252 -11.97 9.07 11.44
C ARG A 252 -10.91 8.44 12.34
N ILE A 253 -10.64 9.03 13.50
CA ILE A 253 -9.59 8.50 14.39
C ILE A 253 -10.02 7.18 15.01
N ILE A 254 -11.29 7.04 15.42
CA ILE A 254 -11.79 5.80 16.02
C ILE A 254 -11.73 4.64 15.04
N ARG A 255 -12.19 4.83 13.79
CA ARG A 255 -12.04 3.81 12.74
C ARG A 255 -10.58 3.48 12.45
N HIS A 256 -9.68 4.48 12.40
CA HIS A 256 -8.26 4.25 12.17
C HIS A 256 -7.60 3.42 13.28
N GLU A 257 -7.78 3.83 14.54
CA GLU A 257 -7.18 3.12 15.67
C GLU A 257 -7.79 1.74 15.86
N PHE A 258 -9.09 1.58 15.63
CA PHE A 258 -9.70 0.25 15.65
C PHE A 258 -9.13 -0.65 14.55
N ALA A 259 -8.89 -0.13 13.34
CA ALA A 259 -8.31 -0.90 12.24
C ALA A 259 -6.90 -1.43 12.54
N HIS A 260 -6.15 -0.80 13.46
CA HIS A 260 -4.87 -1.38 13.92
C HIS A 260 -5.04 -2.76 14.55
N ALA A 261 -6.15 -3.01 15.24
CA ALA A 261 -6.43 -4.32 15.81
C ALA A 261 -6.72 -5.41 14.77
N LEU A 262 -7.03 -5.03 13.54
CA LEU A 262 -7.39 -5.93 12.45
C LEU A 262 -6.24 -6.14 11.47
N VAL A 263 -5.61 -5.05 11.01
CA VAL A 263 -4.67 -5.07 9.89
C VAL A 263 -3.23 -5.28 10.34
N GLY A 264 -2.81 -4.58 11.40
CA GLY A 264 -1.43 -4.51 11.86
C GLY A 264 -1.11 -3.18 12.56
N GLY A 265 0.13 -3.05 13.07
CA GLY A 265 0.61 -1.83 13.73
C GLY A 265 0.83 -0.63 12.79
N ASN A 266 1.55 0.38 13.27
CA ASN A 266 1.85 1.61 12.49
C ASN A 266 2.60 1.37 11.18
N ASN A 267 3.27 0.22 11.08
CA ASN A 267 3.95 -0.23 9.89
C ASN A 267 2.99 -0.64 8.75
N PHE A 268 1.66 -0.59 8.97
CA PHE A 268 0.60 -0.74 7.96
C PHE A 268 -0.12 0.56 7.59
N HIS A 269 0.34 1.71 8.10
CA HIS A 269 -0.15 3.00 7.60
C HIS A 269 0.13 3.11 6.10
N THR A 270 -0.88 3.50 5.32
CA THR A 270 -0.74 3.81 3.89
C THR A 270 -0.32 5.25 3.65
N GLN A 271 -0.09 6.01 4.74
CA GLN A 271 0.45 7.37 4.74
C GLN A 271 0.89 7.83 6.14
N GLY A 272 1.83 8.79 6.21
CA GLY A 272 1.96 9.77 7.31
C GLY A 272 2.22 9.18 8.71
N GLY A 273 2.52 7.89 8.73
CA GLY A 273 2.47 7.05 9.89
C GLY A 273 3.71 7.08 10.77
N ALA A 274 3.64 6.36 11.88
CA ALA A 274 4.84 6.04 12.64
C ALA A 274 5.60 4.88 11.99
N GLY A 275 6.90 5.04 11.76
CA GLY A 275 7.77 4.01 11.19
C GLY A 275 8.44 4.44 9.89
N ASN A 276 9.29 3.56 9.36
CA ASN A 276 9.97 3.77 8.09
C ASN A 276 9.00 3.52 6.93
N ARG A 277 9.17 4.29 5.86
CA ARG A 277 8.36 4.29 4.63
C ARG A 277 9.10 3.58 3.52
N LYS A 278 8.39 2.89 2.63
CA LYS A 278 9.00 2.23 1.45
C LYS A 278 9.44 3.21 0.35
N VAL A 279 8.90 4.43 0.31
CA VAL A 279 9.13 5.39 -0.79
C VAL A 279 9.60 6.75 -0.27
N LEU A 280 10.22 7.54 -1.15
CA LEU A 280 10.68 8.90 -0.85
C LEU A 280 9.53 9.84 -0.46
N PRO A 281 8.56 10.15 -1.34
CA PRO A 281 7.46 11.06 -0.99
C PRO A 281 6.49 10.37 -0.02
N ILE A 282 5.62 11.16 0.64
CA ILE A 282 4.51 10.57 1.39
C ILE A 282 3.30 10.45 0.45
N PRO A 283 2.89 9.23 0.03
CA PRO A 283 1.68 9.06 -0.74
C PRO A 283 0.47 9.54 0.06
N GLY A 284 -0.51 10.10 -0.63
CA GLY A 284 -1.82 10.41 -0.08
C GLY A 284 -2.48 9.11 0.36
N GLY A 285 -2.80 9.00 1.64
CA GLY A 285 -3.26 7.74 2.23
C GLY A 285 -4.58 7.30 1.65
N TYR A 286 -4.62 6.04 1.19
CA TYR A 286 -5.83 5.38 0.74
C TYR A 286 -5.95 3.99 1.39
N GLY A 287 -7.10 3.71 2.01
CA GLY A 287 -7.37 2.46 2.72
C GLY A 287 -7.82 2.69 4.17
N ILE A 288 -8.14 1.61 4.86
CA ILE A 288 -8.75 1.64 6.20
C ILE A 288 -7.86 2.27 7.29
N LEU A 289 -6.54 2.07 7.16
CA LEU A 289 -5.53 2.65 8.04
C LEU A 289 -5.10 4.05 7.63
N SER A 290 -5.83 4.71 6.73
CA SER A 290 -5.57 6.12 6.40
C SER A 290 -6.17 7.04 7.47
N SER A 291 -5.33 7.80 8.18
CA SER A 291 -5.77 8.87 9.10
C SER A 291 -5.29 10.22 8.59
N HIS A 292 -4.55 11.00 9.38
CA HIS A 292 -4.16 12.37 9.06
C HIS A 292 -3.50 12.48 7.69
N ALA A 293 -3.82 13.58 7.00
CA ALA A 293 -3.34 13.88 5.65
C ALA A 293 -3.88 12.92 4.54
N SER A 294 -4.77 11.97 4.80
CA SER A 294 -5.27 11.03 3.76
C SER A 294 -6.10 11.64 2.66
N ILE A 295 -5.93 11.12 1.44
CA ILE A 295 -6.83 11.35 0.31
C ILE A 295 -8.16 10.64 0.54
N SER A 296 -8.16 9.43 1.10
CA SER A 296 -9.40 8.71 1.40
C SER A 296 -9.27 7.77 2.59
N GLY A 297 -10.28 7.79 3.45
CA GLY A 297 -10.45 6.85 4.56
C GLY A 297 -11.32 5.65 4.24
N SER A 298 -11.77 5.51 2.98
CA SER A 298 -12.50 4.34 2.47
C SER A 298 -11.57 3.13 2.36
N PHE A 299 -12.14 1.94 2.47
CA PHE A 299 -11.42 0.68 2.26
C PHE A 299 -11.17 0.44 0.77
N ASN A 300 -10.09 -0.24 0.43
CA ASN A 300 -9.74 -0.62 -0.95
C ASN A 300 -9.69 -2.14 -1.14
N ALA A 301 -9.48 -2.59 -2.38
CA ALA A 301 -9.40 -4.02 -2.69
C ALA A 301 -8.27 -4.75 -1.93
N TYR A 302 -7.16 -4.08 -1.64
CA TYR A 302 -6.08 -4.65 -0.83
C TYR A 302 -6.52 -4.89 0.62
N ASP A 303 -7.25 -3.96 1.23
CA ASP A 303 -7.78 -4.12 2.58
C ASP A 303 -8.65 -5.38 2.67
N ARG A 304 -9.54 -5.59 1.69
CA ARG A 304 -10.40 -6.78 1.61
C ARG A 304 -9.60 -8.05 1.40
N TYR A 305 -8.68 -8.05 0.44
CA TYR A 305 -7.79 -9.19 0.17
C TYR A 305 -7.00 -9.60 1.42
N ARG A 306 -6.40 -8.62 2.12
CA ARG A 306 -5.59 -8.85 3.32
C ARG A 306 -6.41 -9.41 4.48
N LEU A 307 -7.65 -8.95 4.65
CA LEU A 307 -8.52 -9.36 5.75
C LEU A 307 -9.39 -10.59 5.41
N GLY A 308 -9.35 -11.06 4.16
CA GLY A 308 -10.13 -12.22 3.71
C GLY A 308 -11.61 -11.89 3.54
N TRP A 309 -11.93 -10.63 3.26
CA TRP A 309 -13.30 -10.17 3.07
C TRP A 309 -13.74 -10.36 1.63
N VAL A 310 -14.48 -11.44 1.41
CA VAL A 310 -15.00 -11.83 0.09
C VAL A 310 -16.52 -11.83 0.13
N ASN A 311 -17.15 -11.31 -0.91
CA ASN A 311 -18.58 -11.48 -1.11
C ASN A 311 -18.84 -12.87 -1.67
N GLU A 312 -18.97 -13.87 -0.79
CA GLU A 312 -19.09 -15.28 -1.19
C GLU A 312 -20.37 -15.57 -1.98
N ALA A 313 -21.38 -14.69 -1.91
CA ALA A 313 -22.59 -14.79 -2.73
C ALA A 313 -22.33 -14.47 -4.21
N GLU A 314 -21.31 -13.65 -4.49
CA GLU A 314 -20.97 -13.18 -5.84
C GLU A 314 -19.69 -13.84 -6.37
N HIS A 315 -18.78 -14.26 -5.49
CA HIS A 315 -17.41 -14.60 -5.84
C HIS A 315 -16.89 -15.87 -5.17
N SER A 316 -16.14 -16.66 -5.93
CA SER A 316 -15.43 -17.86 -5.46
C SER A 316 -13.95 -17.61 -5.15
N SER A 317 -13.44 -16.38 -5.32
CA SER A 317 -12.03 -16.05 -5.14
C SER A 317 -11.86 -14.66 -4.49
N PRO A 318 -10.77 -14.43 -3.72
CA PRO A 318 -10.60 -13.17 -2.97
C PRO A 318 -10.48 -11.91 -3.82
N VAL A 319 -9.95 -12.03 -5.03
CA VAL A 319 -9.94 -10.96 -6.03
C VAL A 319 -10.65 -11.53 -7.25
N SER A 320 -11.78 -10.93 -7.60
CA SER A 320 -12.65 -11.45 -8.65
C SER A 320 -13.18 -10.33 -9.53
N GLY A 321 -13.53 -10.68 -10.76
CA GLY A 321 -14.35 -9.89 -11.67
C GLY A 321 -15.30 -10.81 -12.42
N LEU A 322 -15.97 -10.32 -13.45
CA LEU A 322 -16.83 -11.14 -14.30
C LEU A 322 -16.20 -11.39 -15.68
N ASN A 323 -16.39 -12.59 -16.20
CA ASN A 323 -16.18 -12.84 -17.62
C ASN A 323 -17.25 -12.06 -18.43
N PRO A 324 -16.87 -11.28 -19.45
CA PRO A 324 -17.80 -10.40 -20.15
C PRO A 324 -18.85 -11.16 -21.00
N GLU A 325 -18.57 -12.38 -21.45
CA GLU A 325 -19.47 -13.15 -22.32
C GLU A 325 -20.57 -13.87 -21.53
N ASN A 326 -20.21 -14.56 -20.46
CA ASN A 326 -21.13 -15.42 -19.71
C ASN A 326 -21.46 -14.89 -18.30
N ARG A 327 -20.79 -13.80 -17.88
CA ARG A 327 -20.99 -13.10 -16.61
C ARG A 327 -20.74 -13.94 -15.37
N THR A 328 -19.99 -15.03 -15.49
CA THR A 328 -19.56 -15.82 -14.33
C THR A 328 -18.39 -15.14 -13.64
N SER A 329 -18.33 -15.25 -12.31
CA SER A 329 -17.17 -14.80 -11.53
C SER A 329 -15.91 -15.53 -11.98
N VAL A 330 -14.81 -14.79 -12.12
CA VAL A 330 -13.48 -15.30 -12.46
C VAL A 330 -12.44 -14.72 -11.52
N ASN A 331 -11.39 -15.50 -11.22
CA ASN A 331 -10.25 -15.00 -10.45
C ASN A 331 -9.49 -13.96 -11.28
N THR A 332 -9.24 -12.81 -10.67
CA THR A 332 -8.54 -11.67 -11.27
C THR A 332 -7.30 -11.27 -10.45
N ASP A 333 -6.80 -12.18 -9.63
CA ASP A 333 -5.45 -12.13 -9.04
C ASP A 333 -4.43 -12.79 -10.00
N PHE A 334 -3.83 -11.97 -10.86
CA PHE A 334 -2.81 -12.38 -11.82
C PHE A 334 -1.41 -12.20 -11.23
N THR A 335 -0.80 -13.29 -10.78
CA THR A 335 0.59 -13.40 -10.37
C THR A 335 1.44 -13.98 -11.51
N LEU A 336 2.77 -13.80 -11.45
CA LEU A 336 3.66 -14.30 -12.51
C LEU A 336 3.52 -15.81 -12.77
N ASP A 337 3.12 -16.58 -11.76
CA ASP A 337 2.94 -18.03 -11.84
C ASP A 337 1.60 -18.45 -12.49
N ASN A 338 0.65 -17.51 -12.62
CA ASN A 338 -0.72 -17.80 -13.08
C ASN A 338 -1.21 -16.86 -14.18
N TYR A 339 -0.32 -16.12 -14.84
CA TYR A 339 -0.69 -15.30 -15.99
C TYR A 339 -1.45 -16.14 -17.02
N PRO A 340 -2.50 -15.56 -17.65
CA PRO A 340 -3.22 -16.25 -18.71
C PRO A 340 -2.27 -16.64 -19.85
N GLU A 341 -2.48 -17.82 -20.43
CA GLU A 341 -1.77 -18.23 -21.65
C GLU A 341 -2.11 -17.32 -22.85
N GLN A 342 -3.26 -16.65 -22.79
CA GLN A 342 -3.72 -15.71 -23.81
C GLN A 342 -3.03 -14.36 -23.62
N ASP A 343 -2.49 -13.80 -24.70
CA ASP A 343 -1.85 -12.47 -24.68
C ASP A 343 -2.81 -11.35 -24.30
N THR A 344 -4.11 -11.53 -24.51
CA THR A 344 -5.17 -10.54 -24.23
C THR A 344 -6.36 -11.19 -23.56
N ILE A 345 -6.85 -10.56 -22.50
CA ILE A 345 -8.09 -10.95 -21.81
C ILE A 345 -8.98 -9.72 -21.60
N GLU A 346 -10.28 -9.97 -21.43
CA GLU A 346 -11.25 -8.94 -21.08
C GLU A 346 -11.98 -9.35 -19.79
N ILE A 347 -12.11 -8.39 -18.87
CA ILE A 347 -12.71 -8.56 -17.55
C ILE A 347 -13.72 -7.45 -17.35
N LEU A 348 -14.90 -7.78 -16.87
CA LEU A 348 -15.91 -6.81 -16.51
C LEU A 348 -15.89 -6.56 -15.00
N LEU A 349 -15.80 -5.29 -14.59
CA LEU A 349 -15.81 -4.86 -13.20
C LEU A 349 -17.08 -4.07 -12.90
N ARG A 350 -17.94 -4.62 -12.03
CA ARG A 350 -19.06 -3.89 -11.41
C ARG A 350 -18.54 -2.98 -10.29
N ASP A 351 -19.45 -2.25 -9.63
CA ASP A 351 -19.09 -1.43 -8.47
C ASP A 351 -18.38 -2.26 -7.38
N PHE A 352 -17.14 -1.93 -7.08
CA PHE A 352 -16.30 -2.58 -6.09
C PHE A 352 -16.98 -2.58 -4.73
N VAL A 353 -17.58 -1.47 -4.31
CA VAL A 353 -18.10 -1.37 -2.94
C VAL A 353 -19.29 -2.30 -2.74
N THR A 354 -20.17 -2.38 -3.73
CA THR A 354 -21.37 -3.20 -3.73
C THR A 354 -21.07 -4.69 -3.96
N TYR A 355 -20.21 -5.03 -4.91
CA TYR A 355 -20.03 -6.40 -5.37
C TYR A 355 -18.71 -7.03 -4.94
N GLY A 356 -17.63 -6.25 -4.89
CA GLY A 356 -16.28 -6.72 -4.55
C GLY A 356 -15.36 -6.88 -5.74
N ASP A 357 -15.87 -6.59 -6.94
CA ASP A 357 -15.13 -6.70 -8.18
C ASP A 357 -13.86 -5.84 -8.15
N ALA A 358 -12.70 -6.48 -8.36
CA ALA A 358 -11.39 -5.84 -8.41
C ALA A 358 -10.45 -6.64 -9.33
N LEU A 359 -9.33 -6.03 -9.69
CA LEU A 359 -8.29 -6.64 -10.50
C LEU A 359 -6.94 -6.39 -9.85
N ARG A 360 -6.09 -7.42 -9.77
CA ARG A 360 -4.72 -7.35 -9.27
C ARG A 360 -3.77 -8.01 -10.25
N ILE A 361 -2.73 -7.30 -10.67
CA ILE A 361 -1.72 -7.79 -11.62
C ILE A 361 -0.34 -7.58 -10.99
N GLU A 362 0.42 -8.65 -10.78
CA GLU A 362 1.83 -8.58 -10.40
C GLU A 362 2.62 -7.86 -11.50
N LEU A 363 3.62 -7.05 -11.17
CA LEU A 363 4.45 -6.41 -12.19
C LEU A 363 5.73 -7.25 -12.39
N PRO A 364 6.13 -7.56 -13.64
CA PRO A 364 7.18 -8.52 -13.92
C PRO A 364 8.60 -7.95 -13.76
N HIS A 365 9.57 -8.84 -13.90
CA HIS A 365 11.03 -8.60 -13.93
C HIS A 365 11.70 -8.19 -12.61
N LEU A 366 11.00 -7.63 -11.61
CA LEU A 366 11.63 -7.25 -10.34
C LEU A 366 12.40 -8.43 -9.72
N GLN A 367 11.70 -9.57 -9.55
CA GLN A 367 12.26 -10.77 -8.94
C GLN A 367 13.28 -11.51 -9.83
N LYS A 368 13.22 -11.29 -11.15
CA LYS A 368 14.18 -11.85 -12.12
C LYS A 368 15.54 -11.19 -11.96
N VAL A 369 15.55 -9.86 -11.73
CA VAL A 369 16.78 -9.07 -11.55
C VAL A 369 17.31 -9.20 -10.13
N ASP A 370 16.45 -9.08 -9.13
CA ASP A 370 16.83 -9.23 -7.72
C ASP A 370 15.68 -9.82 -6.91
N SER A 371 15.84 -11.08 -6.51
CA SER A 371 14.87 -11.83 -5.69
C SER A 371 14.62 -11.25 -4.29
N THR A 372 15.42 -10.27 -3.85
CA THR A 372 15.26 -9.64 -2.54
C THR A 372 14.42 -8.37 -2.57
N VAL A 373 14.20 -7.78 -3.77
CA VAL A 373 13.36 -6.59 -3.98
C VAL A 373 11.90 -6.92 -3.66
N ASP A 374 11.16 -5.96 -3.09
CA ASP A 374 9.73 -6.15 -2.87
C ASP A 374 8.96 -6.31 -4.19
N ARG A 375 8.07 -7.30 -4.26
CA ARG A 375 7.12 -7.46 -5.38
C ARG A 375 6.22 -6.24 -5.48
N GLN A 376 5.77 -5.89 -6.68
CA GLN A 376 4.82 -4.81 -6.89
C GLN A 376 3.59 -5.29 -7.66
N PHE A 377 2.42 -4.75 -7.34
CA PHE A 377 1.15 -5.15 -7.95
C PHE A 377 0.33 -3.93 -8.35
N LEU A 378 -0.22 -3.93 -9.56
CA LEU A 378 -1.21 -2.97 -10.03
C LEU A 378 -2.60 -3.44 -9.61
N TRP A 379 -3.35 -2.55 -8.95
CA TRP A 379 -4.73 -2.76 -8.55
C TRP A 379 -5.68 -1.85 -9.30
N LEU A 380 -6.84 -2.37 -9.69
CA LEU A 380 -7.93 -1.61 -10.30
C LEU A 380 -9.26 -1.99 -9.65
N GLU A 381 -10.08 -0.99 -9.41
CA GLU A 381 -11.43 -1.14 -8.86
C GLU A 381 -12.36 -0.09 -9.47
N ASN A 382 -13.57 -0.51 -9.84
CA ASN A 382 -14.59 0.39 -10.36
C ASN A 382 -15.41 0.96 -9.19
N ARG A 383 -15.49 2.28 -9.05
CA ARG A 383 -16.28 2.96 -8.02
C ARG A 383 -17.44 3.70 -8.66
N GLN A 384 -18.66 3.45 -8.17
CA GLN A 384 -19.89 4.07 -8.67
C GLN A 384 -20.49 5.12 -7.73
N ILE A 385 -19.86 5.35 -6.57
CA ILE A 385 -20.25 6.35 -5.56
C ILE A 385 -21.73 6.17 -5.20
N VAL A 386 -22.05 4.96 -4.73
CA VAL A 386 -23.41 4.55 -4.41
C VAL A 386 -23.89 5.27 -3.14
N ASP A 387 -25.10 5.82 -3.19
CA ASP A 387 -25.68 6.53 -2.05
C ASP A 387 -25.79 5.61 -0.82
N ARG A 388 -25.60 6.20 0.38
CA ARG A 388 -25.69 5.54 1.70
C ARG A 388 -24.66 4.42 1.94
N VAL A 389 -23.67 4.29 1.07
CA VAL A 389 -22.50 3.43 1.27
C VAL A 389 -21.34 4.29 1.77
N VAL A 390 -20.56 3.77 2.71
CA VAL A 390 -19.36 4.44 3.18
C VAL A 390 -18.28 4.29 2.11
N ASP A 391 -18.21 5.30 1.26
CA ASP A 391 -17.24 5.40 0.18
C ASP A 391 -16.59 6.79 0.14
N HIS A 392 -16.02 7.17 -1.00
CA HIS A 392 -15.57 8.53 -1.28
C HIS A 392 -16.75 9.54 -1.16
N GLY A 393 -16.42 10.81 -0.93
CA GLY A 393 -17.45 11.83 -0.73
C GLY A 393 -18.33 12.04 -1.96
N GLY A 394 -19.51 12.64 -1.77
CA GLY A 394 -20.49 12.85 -2.86
C GLY A 394 -20.03 13.74 -4.02
N SER A 395 -18.85 14.35 -3.95
CA SER A 395 -18.20 15.08 -5.05
C SER A 395 -17.25 14.21 -5.89
N SER A 396 -17.18 12.91 -5.61
CA SER A 396 -16.29 12.00 -6.31
C SER A 396 -16.88 11.52 -7.66
N SER A 397 -16.03 11.50 -8.67
CA SER A 397 -16.17 10.91 -9.99
C SER A 397 -16.24 9.40 -9.91
N LYS A 398 -17.09 8.84 -10.77
CA LYS A 398 -17.24 7.40 -10.99
C LYS A 398 -16.18 6.92 -11.98
N GLY A 399 -15.82 5.64 -11.92
CA GLY A 399 -14.91 5.01 -12.88
C GLY A 399 -13.85 4.17 -12.19
N ILE A 400 -12.75 3.93 -12.88
CA ILE A 400 -11.68 3.06 -12.38
C ILE A 400 -10.70 3.86 -11.52
N TYR A 401 -10.50 3.39 -10.31
CA TYR A 401 -9.45 3.86 -9.40
C TYR A 401 -8.30 2.84 -9.45
N ALA A 402 -7.07 3.32 -9.55
CA ALA A 402 -5.90 2.47 -9.68
C ALA A 402 -4.80 2.85 -8.70
N TYR A 403 -4.05 1.86 -8.23
CA TYR A 403 -2.92 2.07 -7.33
C TYR A 403 -1.91 0.92 -7.43
N LEU A 404 -0.65 1.19 -7.08
CA LEU A 404 0.38 0.18 -6.92
C LEU A 404 0.50 -0.25 -5.47
N GLN A 405 0.65 -1.54 -5.23
CA GLN A 405 1.06 -2.14 -3.95
C GLN A 405 2.56 -2.47 -4.02
N ILE A 406 3.31 -2.20 -2.94
CA ILE A 406 4.75 -2.51 -2.81
C ILE A 406 4.95 -3.47 -1.62
N GLY A 407 5.34 -4.71 -1.89
CA GLY A 407 5.46 -5.76 -0.89
C GLY A 407 4.12 -6.10 -0.24
N LYS A 408 4.13 -6.59 1.00
CA LYS A 408 2.93 -6.88 1.81
C LYS A 408 1.96 -7.92 1.22
N GLU A 409 2.40 -8.70 0.24
CA GLU A 409 1.66 -9.84 -0.32
C GLU A 409 1.70 -11.06 0.60
N ASN A 410 2.72 -11.17 1.45
CA ASN A 410 2.80 -12.23 2.45
C ASN A 410 1.81 -11.97 3.60
N LEU A 411 0.71 -12.72 3.59
CA LEU A 411 -0.34 -12.60 4.60
C LEU A 411 0.06 -13.19 5.97
N LYS A 412 1.25 -13.79 6.11
CA LYS A 412 1.76 -14.35 7.37
C LYS A 412 2.67 -13.38 8.14
N THR A 413 3.02 -12.24 7.55
CA THR A 413 3.91 -11.24 8.17
C THR A 413 3.17 -9.97 8.57
N PHE A 414 3.68 -9.34 9.62
CA PHE A 414 3.17 -8.06 10.13
C PHE A 414 4.27 -7.04 10.41
N ASP A 415 5.53 -7.31 10.03
CA ASP A 415 6.72 -6.54 10.40
C ASP A 415 7.46 -6.05 9.15
N GLU A 416 6.82 -5.15 8.41
CA GLU A 416 7.33 -4.54 7.18
C GLU A 416 7.03 -3.04 7.16
N ALA A 417 7.87 -2.24 6.49
CA ALA A 417 7.73 -0.79 6.36
C ALA A 417 6.34 -0.33 5.87
N ASN A 418 5.97 0.89 6.27
CA ASN A 418 4.70 1.53 5.91
C ASN A 418 4.76 2.20 4.51
N ASN A 419 3.68 2.87 4.11
CA ASN A 419 3.52 3.53 2.80
C ASN A 419 3.75 2.59 1.62
N TYR A 420 3.01 1.48 1.61
CA TYR A 420 3.08 0.42 0.60
C TYR A 420 2.01 0.54 -0.49
N ILE A 421 1.14 1.55 -0.43
CA ILE A 421 0.15 1.85 -1.46
C ILE A 421 0.53 3.17 -2.13
N TRP A 422 0.53 3.18 -3.46
CA TRP A 422 0.86 4.32 -4.30
C TRP A 422 -0.27 4.58 -5.27
N PHE A 423 -1.09 5.60 -4.98
CA PHE A 423 -2.22 5.95 -5.83
C PHE A 423 -1.80 6.45 -7.21
N LEU A 424 -2.39 5.88 -8.26
CA LEU A 424 -2.19 6.30 -9.63
C LEU A 424 -3.26 7.33 -9.99
N ASN A 425 -2.84 8.58 -10.14
CA ASN A 425 -3.71 9.65 -10.60
C ASN A 425 -3.82 9.61 -12.13
N ALA A 426 -5.05 9.57 -12.66
CA ALA A 426 -5.35 9.51 -14.09
C ALA A 426 -4.96 10.78 -14.88
N LYS A 427 -4.61 11.88 -14.20
CA LYS A 427 -3.96 13.04 -14.85
C LYS A 427 -2.49 12.77 -15.19
N GLY A 428 -1.86 11.79 -14.53
CA GLY A 428 -0.48 11.39 -14.75
C GLY A 428 0.51 11.92 -13.70
N ASN A 429 1.77 11.60 -13.94
CA ASN A 429 2.94 12.00 -13.18
C ASN A 429 3.77 13.01 -13.98
N PHE A 430 4.38 13.96 -13.28
CA PHE A 430 5.10 15.10 -13.85
C PHE A 430 6.39 15.37 -13.09
N ASP A 431 7.35 15.99 -13.76
CA ASP A 431 8.38 16.75 -13.05
C ASP A 431 7.73 18.04 -12.54
N ILE A 432 7.64 18.15 -11.22
CA ILE A 432 6.98 19.26 -10.55
C ILE A 432 7.96 20.39 -10.26
N ASP A 433 7.47 21.63 -10.33
CA ASP A 433 8.14 22.79 -9.79
C ASP A 433 7.45 23.21 -8.49
N PHE A 434 8.20 23.29 -7.39
CA PHE A 434 7.63 23.59 -6.09
C PHE A 434 8.37 24.75 -5.45
N GLN A 435 7.63 25.84 -5.21
CA GLN A 435 8.15 27.04 -4.57
C GLN A 435 7.92 26.92 -3.06
N ASN A 436 8.99 26.61 -2.33
CA ASN A 436 8.92 26.29 -0.89
C ASN A 436 8.32 27.41 -0.03
N GLU A 437 8.70 28.67 -0.27
CA GLU A 437 8.27 29.82 0.55
C GLU A 437 6.76 30.06 0.48
N GLU A 438 6.21 30.01 -0.75
CA GLU A 438 4.78 30.22 -1.00
C GLU A 438 3.97 28.91 -0.97
N SER A 439 4.66 27.76 -0.87
CA SER A 439 4.08 26.42 -1.00
C SER A 439 3.27 26.26 -2.30
N ILE A 440 3.77 26.81 -3.41
CA ILE A 440 3.09 26.74 -4.72
C ILE A 440 3.65 25.56 -5.50
N LEU A 441 2.75 24.70 -6.00
CA LEU A 441 3.07 23.66 -6.95
C LEU A 441 2.70 24.12 -8.36
N SER A 442 3.64 24.09 -9.29
CA SER A 442 3.41 24.33 -10.71
C SER A 442 3.67 23.06 -11.51
N ILE A 443 2.71 22.72 -12.37
CA ILE A 443 2.77 21.58 -13.28
C ILE A 443 2.71 22.09 -14.71
N ASP A 444 3.77 21.83 -15.46
CA ASP A 444 3.78 21.99 -16.90
C ASP A 444 3.43 20.65 -17.54
N THR A 445 2.31 20.58 -18.27
CA THR A 445 1.82 19.30 -18.80
C THR A 445 2.69 18.71 -19.90
N TRP A 446 3.62 19.50 -20.47
CA TRP A 446 4.65 19.01 -21.39
C TRP A 446 5.84 18.35 -20.67
N LYS A 447 6.02 18.59 -19.36
CA LYS A 447 7.05 17.93 -18.51
C LYS A 447 6.53 16.63 -17.91
N GLN A 448 5.81 15.84 -18.70
CA GLN A 448 5.35 14.53 -18.25
C GLN A 448 6.56 13.67 -17.84
N ASN A 449 6.38 12.94 -16.75
CA ASN A 449 7.37 11.99 -16.25
C ASN A 449 6.63 10.75 -15.73
N PRO A 450 6.10 9.90 -16.63
CA PRO A 450 5.26 8.76 -16.26
C PRO A 450 5.95 7.75 -15.34
N LEU A 451 7.29 7.61 -15.44
CA LEU A 451 8.06 6.57 -14.74
C LEU A 451 8.52 7.00 -13.34
N THR A 452 8.98 8.24 -13.17
CA THR A 452 9.56 8.70 -11.88
C THR A 452 8.89 9.93 -11.30
N GLY A 453 7.99 10.57 -12.04
CA GLY A 453 7.34 11.81 -11.65
C GLY A 453 6.42 11.69 -10.44
N TYR A 454 6.10 12.85 -9.88
CA TYR A 454 5.10 12.97 -8.83
C TYR A 454 3.74 13.40 -9.40
N ASN A 455 2.68 13.12 -8.64
CA ASN A 455 1.32 13.57 -8.94
C ASN A 455 0.79 14.39 -7.75
N MET A 456 -0.41 14.92 -7.89
CA MET A 456 -1.01 15.83 -6.90
C MET A 456 -1.60 15.12 -5.67
N SER A 457 -1.42 13.80 -5.57
CA SER A 457 -1.85 12.97 -4.45
C SER A 457 -0.65 12.57 -3.58
N LYS A 458 0.42 13.39 -3.55
CA LYS A 458 1.66 13.13 -2.80
C LYS A 458 2.09 14.37 -2.00
N GLU A 459 2.70 14.16 -0.83
CA GLU A 459 3.60 15.15 -0.25
C GLU A 459 4.96 15.00 -0.90
N TYR A 460 5.51 16.12 -1.36
CA TYR A 460 6.68 16.14 -2.20
C TYR A 460 7.95 16.07 -1.36
N ALA A 461 8.75 15.03 -1.58
CA ALA A 461 10.07 14.90 -0.98
C ALA A 461 11.02 15.86 -1.70
N LEU A 462 11.41 16.96 -1.06
CA LEU A 462 12.28 17.98 -1.63
C LEU A 462 13.36 18.36 -0.63
N PRO A 463 14.59 18.70 -1.06
CA PRO A 463 15.61 19.15 -0.13
C PRO A 463 15.25 20.51 0.45
N GLN A 464 15.63 20.77 1.70
CA GLN A 464 15.70 22.14 2.18
C GLN A 464 16.82 22.89 1.44
N GLU A 465 16.64 24.20 1.28
CA GLU A 465 17.58 25.04 0.54
C GLU A 465 19.01 24.89 1.08
N GLY A 466 19.98 24.73 0.16
CA GLY A 466 21.39 24.55 0.47
C GLY A 466 21.80 23.13 0.91
N MET A 467 20.85 22.25 1.23
CA MET A 467 21.13 20.90 1.73
C MET A 467 21.50 19.91 0.63
N ASN A 468 22.39 18.96 0.95
CA ASN A 468 22.78 17.83 0.09
C ASN A 468 22.04 16.54 0.44
N VAL A 469 20.91 16.66 1.15
CA VAL A 469 20.14 15.53 1.66
C VAL A 469 18.66 15.90 1.76
N ILE A 470 17.79 14.95 1.44
CA ILE A 470 16.36 14.98 1.75
C ILE A 470 16.15 14.14 3.01
N ARG A 471 15.72 14.76 4.11
CA ARG A 471 15.48 14.06 5.38
C ARG A 471 14.10 13.42 5.44
N GLY A 472 13.90 12.60 6.45
CA GLY A 472 12.60 11.97 6.72
C GLY A 472 11.45 12.98 6.86
N GLU A 473 11.74 14.19 7.32
CA GLU A 473 10.77 15.26 7.55
C GLU A 473 10.69 16.30 6.42
N ASP A 474 11.53 16.21 5.38
CA ASP A 474 11.55 17.19 4.30
C ASP A 474 10.50 16.87 3.21
N HIS A 475 9.22 16.99 3.61
CA HIS A 475 8.04 16.74 2.77
C HIS A 475 7.15 17.98 2.75
N PHE A 476 6.65 18.34 1.57
CA PHE A 476 5.90 19.58 1.37
C PHE A 476 4.51 19.30 0.79
N LEU A 477 3.50 19.94 1.37
CA LEU A 477 2.15 20.04 0.81
C LEU A 477 2.00 21.37 0.10
N ALA A 478 1.42 21.33 -1.09
CA ALA A 478 1.04 22.54 -1.80
C ALA A 478 -0.08 23.28 -1.04
N GLN A 479 -0.05 24.61 -1.11
CA GLN A 479 -1.14 25.50 -0.72
C GLN A 479 -1.95 25.94 -1.92
N LYS A 480 -1.30 26.05 -3.08
CA LYS A 480 -1.90 26.36 -4.39
C LYS A 480 -1.27 25.47 -5.45
N VAL A 481 -2.06 25.16 -6.47
CA VAL A 481 -1.59 24.39 -7.64
C VAL A 481 -1.87 25.19 -8.90
N TYR A 482 -0.88 25.27 -9.79
CA TYR A 482 -1.03 25.80 -11.14
C TYR A 482 -0.77 24.68 -12.15
N ILE A 483 -1.63 24.59 -13.16
CA ILE A 483 -1.44 23.70 -14.32
C ILE A 483 -1.35 24.58 -15.55
N ASP A 484 -0.23 24.51 -16.27
CA ASP A 484 0.05 25.33 -17.45
C ASP A 484 -0.20 26.83 -17.21
N GLY A 485 0.26 27.33 -16.05
CA GLY A 485 0.11 28.72 -15.62
C GLY A 485 -1.28 29.11 -15.10
N THR A 486 -2.24 28.19 -15.06
CA THR A 486 -3.61 28.44 -14.57
C THR A 486 -3.81 27.87 -13.17
N GLU A 487 -4.27 28.69 -12.22
CA GLU A 487 -4.57 28.24 -10.85
C GLU A 487 -5.72 27.22 -10.87
N VAL A 488 -5.53 26.14 -10.13
CA VAL A 488 -6.53 25.07 -9.96
C VAL A 488 -7.62 25.55 -9.00
N ASP A 489 -8.87 25.32 -9.39
CA ASP A 489 -10.04 25.67 -8.59
C ASP A 489 -10.14 24.90 -7.26
N GLU A 490 -10.71 25.54 -6.24
CA GLU A 490 -10.85 24.99 -4.88
C GLU A 490 -11.72 23.71 -4.80
N SER A 491 -12.52 23.42 -5.84
CA SER A 491 -13.27 22.16 -5.97
C SER A 491 -12.40 20.95 -6.27
N LYS A 492 -11.17 21.14 -6.76
CA LYS A 492 -10.21 20.07 -7.07
C LYS A 492 -9.03 20.01 -6.09
N PHE A 493 -8.70 21.14 -5.49
CA PHE A 493 -7.56 21.25 -4.58
C PHE A 493 -7.88 22.18 -3.40
N ARG A 494 -7.59 21.76 -2.17
CA ARG A 494 -7.81 22.60 -0.97
C ARG A 494 -6.49 22.98 -0.31
N TYR A 495 -6.49 24.15 0.32
CA TYR A 495 -5.35 24.69 1.05
C TYR A 495 -4.73 23.67 2.02
N ARG A 496 -3.42 23.40 1.87
CA ARG A 496 -2.64 22.44 2.67
C ARG A 496 -3.29 21.06 2.76
N GLN A 497 -3.91 20.63 1.66
CA GLN A 497 -4.45 19.30 1.53
C GLN A 497 -3.89 18.68 0.26
N TYR A 498 -3.97 17.37 0.20
CA TYR A 498 -3.87 16.67 -1.07
C TYR A 498 -5.00 17.14 -2.00
N THR A 499 -4.91 16.78 -3.28
CA THR A 499 -6.08 16.84 -4.18
C THR A 499 -7.34 16.29 -3.50
N ILE A 500 -8.48 16.95 -3.75
CA ILE A 500 -9.77 16.44 -3.27
C ILE A 500 -9.96 15.09 -3.97
N PHE A 501 -9.94 14.02 -3.18
CA PHE A 501 -9.92 12.68 -3.71
C PHE A 501 -11.22 12.33 -4.43
N GLY A 502 -11.03 11.58 -5.50
CA GLY A 502 -12.07 11.11 -6.37
C GLY A 502 -12.53 12.16 -7.34
N ASN A 503 -11.80 13.24 -7.62
CA ASN A 503 -12.22 14.12 -8.72
C ASN A 503 -11.92 13.47 -10.09
N ASP A 504 -12.22 14.17 -11.19
CA ASP A 504 -11.99 13.71 -12.57
C ASP A 504 -10.52 13.42 -12.92
N TRP A 505 -9.57 13.80 -12.08
CA TRP A 505 -8.15 13.45 -12.19
C TRP A 505 -7.80 12.11 -11.55
N ASP A 506 -8.61 11.61 -10.62
CA ASP A 506 -8.30 10.37 -9.89
C ASP A 506 -8.84 9.13 -10.62
N THR A 507 -9.80 9.33 -11.53
CA THR A 507 -10.53 8.24 -12.19
C THR A 507 -10.12 8.02 -13.64
N PHE A 508 -9.84 6.77 -14.01
CA PHE A 508 -9.67 6.35 -15.39
C PHE A 508 -11.04 6.10 -16.02
N GLN A 509 -11.36 6.93 -17.02
CA GLN A 509 -12.60 6.91 -17.80
C GLN A 509 -12.44 6.05 -19.07
N ASN A 510 -13.54 5.87 -19.82
CA ASN A 510 -13.53 5.17 -21.10
C ASN A 510 -12.41 5.67 -22.05
N GLY A 511 -11.71 4.74 -22.69
CA GLY A 511 -10.57 5.00 -23.58
C GLY A 511 -9.24 5.31 -22.88
N ARG A 512 -9.20 5.38 -21.54
CA ARG A 512 -7.94 5.58 -20.81
C ARG A 512 -7.11 4.29 -20.77
N VAL A 513 -5.79 4.45 -20.81
CA VAL A 513 -4.82 3.36 -20.85
C VAL A 513 -3.77 3.53 -19.75
N ILE A 514 -3.33 2.41 -19.18
CA ILE A 514 -2.13 2.27 -18.33
C ILE A 514 -1.21 1.26 -19.02
N SER A 515 -0.05 1.68 -19.51
CA SER A 515 0.92 0.88 -20.26
C SER A 515 2.32 1.48 -20.14
N MET A 516 3.36 0.82 -20.66
CA MET A 516 4.72 1.40 -20.67
C MET A 516 4.80 2.78 -21.33
N GLY A 517 3.90 3.05 -22.28
CA GLY A 517 3.88 4.29 -23.06
C GLY A 517 2.98 5.39 -22.50
N SER A 518 2.12 5.09 -21.52
CA SER A 518 1.12 6.04 -21.05
C SER A 518 1.56 6.79 -19.80
N ASN A 519 0.79 7.82 -19.45
CA ASN A 519 0.96 8.55 -18.21
C ASN A 519 -0.33 8.54 -17.34
N PRO A 520 -0.36 7.77 -16.23
CA PRO A 520 0.74 7.01 -15.63
C PRO A 520 1.09 5.72 -16.38
N SER A 521 2.27 5.17 -16.09
CA SER A 521 2.78 3.92 -16.68
C SER A 521 2.39 2.68 -15.86
N SER A 522 2.40 1.51 -16.51
CA SER A 522 2.29 0.19 -15.87
C SER A 522 3.62 -0.31 -15.27
N SER A 523 4.71 0.45 -15.39
CA SER A 523 6.01 0.05 -14.85
C SER A 523 6.04 0.06 -13.31
N PRO A 524 6.85 -0.83 -12.68
CA PRO A 524 7.13 -0.74 -11.26
C PRO A 524 7.78 0.59 -10.91
N ILE A 525 7.52 1.08 -9.70
CA ILE A 525 8.10 2.32 -9.21
C ILE A 525 9.39 2.08 -8.45
N LEU A 526 10.23 3.12 -8.40
CA LEU A 526 11.43 3.15 -7.58
C LEU A 526 11.04 3.26 -6.09
N THR A 527 11.77 2.56 -5.24
CA THR A 527 11.58 2.60 -3.79
C THR A 527 12.89 2.95 -3.10
N TYR A 528 12.79 3.50 -1.89
CA TYR A 528 13.93 3.80 -1.03
C TYR A 528 13.40 3.92 0.40
N GLU A 529 13.87 3.06 1.30
CA GLU A 529 13.40 3.10 2.68
C GLU A 529 13.76 4.45 3.33
N MET A 530 12.74 5.25 3.65
CA MET A 530 12.90 6.53 4.32
C MET A 530 12.52 6.44 5.80
N PRO A 531 13.36 6.95 6.72
CA PRO A 531 12.95 7.08 8.11
C PRO A 531 11.82 8.11 8.24
N ARG A 532 11.06 8.03 9.33
CA ARG A 532 10.05 9.04 9.66
C ARG A 532 10.68 10.43 9.88
N ARG A 533 11.84 10.47 10.53
CA ARG A 533 12.58 11.69 10.88
C ARG A 533 14.08 11.42 10.83
N GLY A 534 14.86 12.46 10.57
CA GLY A 534 16.31 12.43 10.53
C GLY A 534 16.87 12.03 9.17
N LEU A 535 18.16 11.68 9.18
CA LEU A 535 18.90 11.39 7.97
C LEU A 535 18.49 10.03 7.37
N PRO A 536 18.32 9.95 6.05
CA PRO A 536 18.15 8.68 5.36
C PRO A 536 19.44 7.84 5.45
N ARG A 537 19.35 6.56 5.07
CA ARG A 537 20.55 5.76 4.82
C ARG A 537 21.26 6.27 3.58
N ASN A 538 22.59 6.14 3.54
CA ASN A 538 23.36 6.46 2.33
C ASN A 538 23.16 5.44 1.21
N THR A 539 22.80 4.21 1.57
CA THR A 539 22.53 3.13 0.61
C THR A 539 21.08 2.67 0.74
N ALA A 540 20.49 2.36 -0.41
CA ALA A 540 19.18 1.71 -0.49
C ALA A 540 19.21 0.34 0.21
N ARG A 541 18.06 -0.12 0.68
CA ARG A 541 17.91 -1.48 1.23
C ARG A 541 17.92 -2.50 0.11
N THR A 542 18.18 -3.76 0.45
CA THR A 542 18.12 -4.87 -0.51
C THR A 542 16.71 -5.07 -1.07
N PHE A 543 15.68 -4.77 -0.27
CA PHE A 543 14.30 -4.81 -0.73
C PHE A 543 13.89 -3.60 -1.57
N ASP A 544 14.76 -2.59 -1.72
CA ASP A 544 14.42 -1.40 -2.48
C ASP A 544 14.63 -1.58 -3.99
N ASN A 545 13.59 -1.34 -4.77
CA ASN A 545 13.69 -1.30 -6.23
C ASN A 545 14.38 -0.02 -6.70
N ARG A 546 15.54 -0.15 -7.34
CA ARG A 546 16.34 0.98 -7.86
C ARG A 546 16.36 1.09 -9.38
N HIS A 547 15.58 0.28 -10.07
CA HIS A 547 15.43 0.31 -11.53
C HIS A 547 13.96 0.37 -11.93
N ILE A 548 13.68 1.02 -13.05
CA ILE A 548 12.36 0.96 -13.70
C ILE A 548 12.41 -0.20 -14.67
N HIS A 549 11.51 -1.17 -14.50
CA HIS A 549 11.41 -2.33 -15.38
C HIS A 549 10.28 -2.09 -16.38
N LEU A 550 10.62 -1.78 -17.64
CA LEU A 550 9.62 -1.75 -18.70
C LEU A 550 9.05 -3.15 -18.89
N ASN A 551 7.74 -3.25 -19.09
CA ASN A 551 7.02 -4.50 -19.20
C ASN A 551 5.88 -4.41 -20.21
N GLY A 552 5.44 -5.57 -20.70
CA GLY A 552 4.38 -5.69 -21.70
C GLY A 552 2.95 -5.48 -21.18
N ILE A 553 2.73 -5.12 -19.92
CA ILE A 553 1.35 -4.98 -19.39
C ILE A 553 0.74 -3.68 -19.92
N LYS A 554 -0.39 -3.81 -20.61
CA LYS A 554 -1.28 -2.72 -21.00
C LYS A 554 -2.68 -3.01 -20.48
N VAL A 555 -3.25 -2.04 -19.77
CA VAL A 555 -4.63 -2.07 -19.28
C VAL A 555 -5.41 -0.94 -19.93
N GLU A 556 -6.54 -1.25 -20.54
CA GLU A 556 -7.41 -0.32 -21.25
C GLU A 556 -8.80 -0.35 -20.62
N VAL A 557 -9.33 0.83 -20.28
CA VAL A 557 -10.75 1.01 -19.97
C VAL A 557 -11.49 1.02 -21.30
N LYS A 558 -11.91 -0.16 -21.76
CA LYS A 558 -12.40 -0.38 -23.13
C LYS A 558 -13.81 0.16 -23.33
N ASP A 559 -14.68 -0.03 -22.34
CA ASP A 559 -16.07 0.43 -22.40
C ASP A 559 -16.70 0.64 -21.03
N VAL A 560 -17.77 1.44 -20.98
CA VAL A 560 -18.60 1.66 -19.79
C VAL A 560 -20.04 1.31 -20.13
N ILE A 561 -20.55 0.26 -19.49
CA ILE A 561 -21.86 -0.31 -19.77
C ILE A 561 -22.84 0.22 -18.70
N GLU A 562 -23.85 0.96 -19.13
CA GLU A 562 -24.99 1.29 -18.27
C GLU A 562 -25.87 0.05 -18.10
N ASN A 563 -25.91 -0.50 -16.89
CA ASN A 563 -26.74 -1.64 -16.57
C ASN A 563 -27.69 -1.27 -15.44
N ASN A 564 -29.00 -1.26 -15.73
CA ASN A 564 -30.04 -0.92 -14.77
C ASN A 564 -30.21 -1.97 -13.65
N GLN A 565 -29.61 -3.15 -13.78
CA GLN A 565 -29.61 -4.19 -12.75
C GLN A 565 -28.44 -4.06 -11.77
N SER A 566 -27.33 -3.45 -12.18
CA SER A 566 -26.23 -3.11 -11.28
C SER A 566 -26.50 -1.78 -10.59
N LYS A 567 -26.04 -1.61 -9.35
CA LYS A 567 -26.09 -0.31 -8.64
C LYS A 567 -25.05 0.67 -9.22
N GLY A 568 -25.17 1.01 -10.50
CA GLY A 568 -24.23 1.86 -11.25
C GLY A 568 -23.76 1.22 -12.56
N SER A 569 -22.83 1.89 -13.24
CA SER A 569 -22.24 1.40 -14.49
C SER A 569 -21.17 0.34 -14.24
N GLU A 570 -21.06 -0.57 -15.18
CA GLU A 570 -20.03 -1.61 -15.22
C GLU A 570 -18.93 -1.19 -16.19
N VAL A 571 -17.70 -1.61 -15.94
CA VAL A 571 -16.56 -1.21 -16.76
C VAL A 571 -15.89 -2.43 -17.37
N LEU A 572 -15.77 -2.44 -18.70
CA LEU A 572 -15.04 -3.47 -19.42
C LEU A 572 -13.56 -3.09 -19.49
N ILE A 573 -12.73 -3.91 -18.87
CA ILE A 573 -11.28 -3.76 -18.85
C ILE A 573 -10.67 -4.76 -19.82
N ARG A 574 -9.81 -4.29 -20.72
CA ARG A 574 -8.95 -5.14 -21.53
C ARG A 574 -7.54 -5.11 -20.98
N ILE A 575 -6.95 -6.29 -20.82
CA ILE A 575 -5.57 -6.47 -20.35
C ILE A 575 -4.80 -7.17 -21.45
N ILE A 576 -3.64 -6.62 -21.81
CA ILE A 576 -2.69 -7.21 -22.74
C ILE A 576 -1.40 -7.45 -21.96
N PHE A 577 -0.85 -8.66 -21.95
CA PHE A 577 0.33 -9.01 -21.15
C PHE A 577 1.65 -8.83 -21.90
N ASN A 578 1.61 -8.85 -23.24
CA ASN A 578 2.77 -8.78 -24.13
C ASN A 578 2.71 -7.58 -25.09
N ASN A 579 2.24 -6.42 -24.62
CA ASN A 579 2.21 -5.19 -25.41
C ASN A 579 3.62 -4.60 -25.57
N THR A 580 4.23 -4.81 -26.73
CA THR A 580 5.57 -4.31 -27.07
C THR A 580 5.55 -2.96 -27.80
N PHE A 581 4.37 -2.53 -28.28
CA PHE A 581 4.23 -1.30 -29.08
C PHE A 581 3.99 -0.07 -28.21
N LEU A 582 4.72 1.00 -28.50
CA LEU A 582 4.32 2.36 -28.14
C LEU A 582 3.30 2.88 -29.14
N ASN A 583 2.40 3.75 -28.68
CA ASN A 583 1.36 4.35 -29.53
C ASN A 583 1.27 5.87 -29.33
N GLU A 584 2.25 6.45 -28.65
CA GLU A 584 2.31 7.87 -28.34
C GLU A 584 3.74 8.34 -28.06
N ASN A 585 3.95 9.65 -28.16
CA ASN A 585 5.21 10.28 -27.76
C ASN A 585 5.40 10.18 -26.25
N VAL A 586 6.59 9.76 -25.83
CA VAL A 586 6.91 9.59 -24.42
C VAL A 586 8.19 10.29 -24.02
N ARG A 587 8.18 10.81 -22.80
CA ARG A 587 9.37 11.29 -22.10
C ARG A 587 9.65 10.34 -20.96
N TRP A 588 10.83 9.74 -20.95
CA TRP A 588 11.25 8.79 -19.93
C TRP A 588 12.47 9.32 -19.19
N CYS A 589 12.40 9.19 -17.86
CA CYS A 589 13.42 9.66 -16.94
C CYS A 589 13.73 8.60 -15.89
N GLY A 590 15.01 8.48 -15.52
CA GLY A 590 15.51 7.56 -14.50
C GLY A 590 16.22 6.32 -15.05
N PRO A 591 16.60 5.38 -14.18
CA PRO A 591 17.36 4.19 -14.52
C PRO A 591 16.44 3.08 -15.07
N ILE A 592 16.37 2.91 -16.38
CA ILE A 592 15.36 2.09 -17.06
C ILE A 592 16.01 0.84 -17.65
N LEU A 593 15.38 -0.30 -17.42
CA LEU A 593 15.73 -1.60 -17.98
C LEU A 593 14.60 -2.09 -18.89
N LEU A 594 14.93 -2.42 -20.13
CA LEU A 594 14.06 -3.17 -21.03
C LEU A 594 14.47 -4.64 -21.01
N HIS A 595 13.51 -5.52 -20.70
CA HIS A 595 13.73 -6.97 -20.58
C HIS A 595 13.31 -7.74 -21.83
N ASP A 596 12.20 -7.35 -22.43
CA ASP A 596 11.59 -8.08 -23.54
C ASP A 596 11.75 -7.29 -24.84
N SER A 597 10.66 -6.72 -25.36
CA SER A 597 10.67 -6.00 -26.62
C SER A 597 9.99 -4.64 -26.53
N LEU A 598 10.55 -3.67 -27.24
CA LEU A 598 10.02 -2.32 -27.40
C LEU A 598 9.99 -1.96 -28.88
N ILE A 599 8.83 -1.56 -29.39
CA ILE A 599 8.66 -1.13 -30.78
C ILE A 599 8.02 0.25 -30.78
N ALA A 600 8.78 1.26 -31.21
CA ALA A 600 8.28 2.58 -31.54
C ALA A 600 7.95 2.64 -33.03
N HIS A 601 6.81 3.21 -33.39
CA HIS A 601 6.33 3.28 -34.77
C HIS A 601 5.46 4.53 -35.00
N ASN A 602 4.89 4.71 -36.19
CA ASN A 602 3.95 5.79 -36.50
C ASN A 602 4.39 7.20 -36.07
N PHE A 603 5.64 7.59 -36.38
CA PHE A 603 6.23 8.89 -35.98
C PHE A 603 6.38 9.09 -34.45
N ASP A 604 6.20 8.06 -33.63
CA ASP A 604 6.36 8.14 -32.18
C ASP A 604 7.78 8.56 -31.80
N ARG A 605 7.86 9.37 -30.75
CA ARG A 605 9.11 9.87 -30.18
C ARG A 605 9.28 9.35 -28.77
N ILE A 606 10.34 8.60 -28.54
CA ILE A 606 10.89 8.35 -27.20
C ILE A 606 11.94 9.42 -26.91
N SER A 607 11.79 10.13 -25.79
CA SER A 607 12.83 11.05 -25.30
C SER A 607 13.39 10.57 -23.98
N LEU A 608 14.70 10.33 -23.94
CA LEU A 608 15.46 10.03 -22.72
C LEU A 608 16.10 11.34 -22.24
N GLU A 609 15.66 11.79 -21.07
CA GLU A 609 16.01 13.12 -20.55
C GLU A 609 16.22 13.07 -19.05
N ARG A 610 17.01 14.02 -18.51
CA ARG A 610 17.16 14.17 -17.07
C ARG A 610 15.82 14.55 -16.43
N GLY A 611 15.35 13.73 -15.50
CA GLY A 611 14.20 14.07 -14.65
C GLY A 611 14.61 14.98 -13.49
N PHE A 612 13.67 15.76 -12.98
CA PHE A 612 13.88 16.62 -11.79
C PHE A 612 13.19 16.10 -10.55
N THR A 613 12.29 15.14 -10.70
CA THR A 613 11.65 14.47 -9.57
C THR A 613 12.67 13.64 -8.77
N PRO A 614 12.78 13.85 -7.43
CA PRO A 614 13.74 13.11 -6.62
C PRO A 614 13.49 11.60 -6.62
N THR A 615 14.54 10.84 -6.91
CA THR A 615 14.52 9.37 -6.87
C THR A 615 15.47 8.81 -5.82
N ARG A 616 16.41 9.60 -5.28
CA ARG A 616 17.30 9.25 -4.18
C ARG A 616 17.44 10.41 -3.18
N PRO A 617 17.62 10.17 -1.88
CA PRO A 617 17.58 11.24 -0.89
C PRO A 617 18.97 11.81 -0.55
N VAL A 618 20.05 11.23 -1.08
CA VAL A 618 21.44 11.60 -0.80
C VAL A 618 22.24 11.72 -2.09
N GLU A 619 23.43 12.28 -1.99
CA GLU A 619 24.41 12.38 -3.09
C GLU A 619 23.79 13.01 -4.34
N PRO A 620 23.28 14.26 -4.27
CA PRO A 620 22.73 14.91 -5.45
C PRO A 620 23.82 15.13 -6.49
N ASP A 621 23.45 15.02 -7.77
CA ASP A 621 24.33 15.43 -8.87
C ASP A 621 24.27 16.95 -9.06
N SER A 622 25.28 17.53 -9.72
CA SER A 622 25.21 18.89 -10.26
C SER A 622 24.84 18.81 -11.73
N PHE A 623 23.68 19.35 -12.11
CA PHE A 623 23.18 19.38 -13.49
C PHE A 623 22.67 20.78 -13.79
N ASN A 624 23.10 21.42 -14.88
CA ASN A 624 22.73 22.80 -15.21
C ASN A 624 22.82 23.79 -14.03
N TYR A 625 23.92 23.71 -13.27
CA TYR A 625 24.19 24.54 -12.07
C TYR A 625 23.23 24.38 -10.88
N GLN A 626 22.32 23.40 -10.94
CA GLN A 626 21.43 23.04 -9.83
C GLN A 626 21.77 21.65 -9.28
N LYS A 627 21.47 21.46 -7.98
CA LYS A 627 21.57 20.14 -7.34
C LYS A 627 20.31 19.34 -7.66
N VAL A 628 20.50 18.14 -8.22
CA VAL A 628 19.39 17.26 -8.60
C VAL A 628 19.47 15.94 -7.83
N PHE A 629 18.35 15.57 -7.20
CA PHE A 629 18.19 14.34 -6.41
C PHE A 629 17.56 13.19 -7.20
N SER A 630 17.36 13.39 -8.50
CA SER A 630 17.06 12.32 -9.45
C SER A 630 18.32 11.52 -9.75
N SER A 631 18.17 10.26 -10.11
CA SER A 631 19.26 9.46 -10.70
C SER A 631 19.44 9.85 -12.17
N PRO A 632 20.64 9.69 -12.74
CA PRO A 632 20.84 9.80 -14.18
C PRO A 632 19.87 8.94 -14.96
N THR A 633 19.44 9.44 -16.11
CA THR A 633 18.53 8.71 -16.99
C THR A 633 19.33 7.80 -17.90
N PHE A 634 18.98 6.52 -17.92
CA PHE A 634 19.46 5.60 -18.95
C PHE A 634 18.35 4.64 -19.34
N LEU A 635 18.35 4.23 -20.60
CA LEU A 635 17.61 3.06 -21.08
C LEU A 635 18.63 1.99 -21.47
N GLN A 636 18.59 0.86 -20.78
CA GLN A 636 19.44 -0.29 -21.08
C GLN A 636 18.60 -1.46 -21.57
N LEU A 637 18.94 -1.97 -22.75
CA LEU A 637 18.47 -3.26 -23.24
C LEU A 637 19.22 -4.34 -22.46
N THR A 638 18.52 -5.17 -21.69
CA THR A 638 19.16 -6.31 -21.02
C THR A 638 19.46 -7.43 -22.01
N GLU A 639 20.14 -8.49 -21.55
CA GLU A 639 20.36 -9.70 -22.35
C GLU A 639 19.04 -10.18 -23.01
N ASP A 640 19.14 -10.57 -24.28
CA ASP A 640 18.03 -11.00 -25.16
C ASP A 640 16.94 -9.94 -25.44
N ALA A 641 17.04 -8.74 -24.89
CA ALA A 641 16.07 -7.69 -25.15
C ALA A 641 16.20 -7.16 -26.59
N TYR A 642 15.08 -6.75 -27.17
CA TYR A 642 14.98 -6.22 -28.52
C TYR A 642 14.29 -4.86 -28.56
N CYS A 643 14.84 -3.92 -29.32
CA CYS A 643 14.24 -2.61 -29.52
C CYS A 643 14.18 -2.25 -31.01
N ALA A 644 13.03 -1.75 -31.49
CA ALA A 644 12.87 -1.34 -32.88
C ALA A 644 12.27 0.06 -33.02
N PHE A 645 12.83 0.85 -33.92
CA PHE A 645 12.31 2.14 -34.34
C PHE A 645 11.89 2.02 -35.80
N LYS A 646 10.59 2.14 -36.06
CA LYS A 646 9.96 1.96 -37.38
C LYS A 646 9.19 3.21 -37.81
N ASP A 647 8.79 3.26 -39.08
CA ASP A 647 7.81 4.23 -39.59
C ASP A 647 8.08 5.68 -39.15
N ASP A 648 9.27 6.19 -39.47
CA ASP A 648 9.73 7.57 -39.14
C ASP A 648 9.78 7.90 -37.62
N SER A 649 9.70 6.91 -36.74
CA SER A 649 9.83 7.08 -35.30
C SER A 649 11.22 7.57 -34.88
N ARG A 650 11.30 8.13 -33.67
CA ARG A 650 12.48 8.83 -33.19
C ARG A 650 12.87 8.41 -31.78
N LEU A 651 14.14 8.07 -31.60
CA LEU A 651 14.78 8.08 -30.29
C LEU A 651 15.54 9.39 -30.12
N HIS A 652 15.25 10.13 -29.05
CA HIS A 652 15.96 11.34 -28.71
C HIS A 652 16.64 11.18 -27.35
N ILE A 653 17.97 11.21 -27.32
CA ILE A 653 18.79 11.06 -26.11
C ILE A 653 19.46 12.40 -25.84
N ARG A 654 19.17 13.00 -24.68
CA ARG A 654 19.67 14.34 -24.31
C ARG A 654 19.87 14.49 -22.81
N ASP A 655 20.42 15.63 -22.38
CA ASP A 655 20.54 16.01 -20.98
C ASP A 655 21.34 14.97 -20.14
N ASP A 656 22.57 14.65 -20.58
CA ASP A 656 23.44 13.64 -19.95
C ASP A 656 22.83 12.22 -19.86
N SER A 657 21.79 11.91 -20.64
CA SER A 657 21.14 10.59 -20.63
C SER A 657 21.89 9.56 -21.48
N GLU A 658 21.62 8.28 -21.23
CA GLU A 658 22.28 7.18 -21.95
C GLU A 658 21.28 6.19 -22.58
N PHE A 659 21.59 5.70 -23.79
CA PHE A 659 20.97 4.51 -24.37
C PHE A 659 22.03 3.42 -24.53
N ILE A 660 21.78 2.25 -23.94
CA ILE A 660 22.77 1.18 -23.81
C ILE A 660 22.20 -0.09 -24.44
N ILE A 661 22.87 -0.58 -25.47
CA ILE A 661 22.61 -1.88 -26.10
C ILE A 661 23.61 -2.86 -25.52
N SER A 662 23.22 -3.65 -24.52
CA SER A 662 24.11 -4.65 -23.90
C SER A 662 24.50 -5.77 -24.87
N GLU A 663 25.56 -6.50 -24.53
CA GLU A 663 25.92 -7.76 -25.19
C GLU A 663 24.70 -8.70 -25.24
N HIS A 664 24.55 -9.43 -26.35
CA HIS A 664 23.42 -10.34 -26.63
C HIS A 664 22.03 -9.67 -26.72
N SER A 665 21.92 -8.36 -26.56
CA SER A 665 20.71 -7.60 -26.91
C SER A 665 20.79 -7.10 -28.36
N SER A 666 19.65 -6.69 -28.91
CA SER A 666 19.61 -6.17 -30.28
C SER A 666 18.71 -4.95 -30.45
N ALA A 667 19.10 -4.07 -31.37
CA ALA A 667 18.28 -2.94 -31.78
C ALA A 667 18.17 -2.83 -33.30
N GLU A 668 17.08 -2.25 -33.77
CA GLU A 668 16.83 -2.00 -35.19
C GLU A 668 16.31 -0.58 -35.40
N VAL A 669 16.98 0.18 -36.27
CA VAL A 669 16.52 1.48 -36.74
C VAL A 669 16.13 1.29 -38.19
N GLN A 670 14.84 1.12 -38.46
CA GLN A 670 14.34 0.83 -39.81
C GLN A 670 14.40 2.06 -40.71
N ASP A 671 13.98 1.87 -41.96
CA ASP A 671 13.97 2.92 -42.97
C ASP A 671 13.31 4.21 -42.45
N TYR A 672 13.96 5.34 -42.68
CA TYR A 672 13.54 6.69 -42.26
C TYR A 672 13.45 6.95 -40.74
N ALA A 673 13.63 5.94 -39.88
CA ALA A 673 13.68 6.15 -38.43
C ALA A 673 14.97 6.89 -38.02
N LYS A 674 14.90 7.62 -36.90
CA LYS A 674 15.99 8.52 -36.47
C LYS A 674 16.39 8.32 -35.02
N ILE A 675 17.70 8.28 -34.77
CA ILE A 675 18.30 8.44 -33.44
C ILE A 675 18.99 9.81 -33.38
N ILE A 676 18.70 10.57 -32.32
CA ILE A 676 19.31 11.88 -32.05
C ILE A 676 20.03 11.80 -30.71
N ILE A 677 21.30 12.17 -30.68
CA ILE A 677 22.16 12.18 -29.49
C ILE A 677 22.69 13.61 -29.32
N GLU A 678 22.24 14.29 -28.27
CA GLU A 678 22.62 15.69 -28.00
C GLU A 678 22.89 15.97 -26.53
N ASP A 679 23.40 17.17 -26.23
CA ASP A 679 23.53 17.71 -24.88
C ASP A 679 24.26 16.76 -23.91
N ASN A 680 25.48 16.37 -24.33
CA ASN A 680 26.38 15.43 -23.65
C ASN A 680 25.85 14.00 -23.45
N ALA A 681 24.70 13.66 -24.03
CA ALA A 681 24.14 12.32 -23.97
C ALA A 681 25.01 11.29 -24.71
N LYS A 682 24.76 10.02 -24.40
CA LYS A 682 25.51 8.90 -24.98
C LYS A 682 24.60 7.82 -25.54
N MET A 683 25.01 7.26 -26.66
CA MET A 683 24.58 5.93 -27.10
C MET A 683 25.76 4.99 -27.01
N ILE A 684 25.60 3.86 -26.33
CA ILE A 684 26.65 2.86 -26.07
C ILE A 684 26.22 1.54 -26.69
N ILE A 685 26.99 1.05 -27.66
CA ILE A 685 26.70 -0.19 -28.39
C ILE A 685 27.70 -1.25 -27.95
N ARG A 686 27.18 -2.33 -27.35
CA ARG A 686 27.90 -3.57 -27.00
C ARG A 686 27.30 -4.81 -27.66
N GLY A 687 26.00 -4.77 -27.94
CA GLY A 687 25.28 -5.81 -28.68
C GLY A 687 25.15 -5.51 -30.16
N ASN A 688 24.03 -5.96 -30.74
CA ASN A 688 23.79 -5.88 -32.17
C ASN A 688 22.89 -4.69 -32.50
N ILE A 689 23.23 -3.92 -33.55
CA ILE A 689 22.31 -2.91 -34.08
C ILE A 689 22.34 -2.89 -35.61
N THR A 690 21.14 -2.83 -36.20
CA THR A 690 20.96 -2.69 -37.65
C THR A 690 20.32 -1.36 -37.99
N PHE A 691 20.89 -0.68 -38.98
CA PHE A 691 20.39 0.57 -39.55
C PHE A 691 19.89 0.33 -40.98
N GLY A 692 18.59 0.55 -41.20
CA GLY A 692 17.89 0.43 -42.47
C GLY A 692 18.24 1.53 -43.47
N LYS A 693 17.65 1.45 -44.65
CA LYS A 693 17.86 2.41 -45.73
C LYS A 693 17.32 3.79 -45.35
N PHE A 694 18.13 4.84 -45.48
CA PHE A 694 17.76 6.20 -45.09
C PHE A 694 17.43 6.39 -43.62
N SER A 695 17.74 5.41 -42.76
CA SER A 695 17.78 5.65 -41.32
C SER A 695 18.84 6.70 -40.98
N GLU A 696 18.62 7.46 -39.92
CA GLU A 696 19.52 8.56 -39.54
C GLU A 696 20.00 8.44 -38.09
N VAL A 697 21.30 8.60 -37.88
CA VAL A 697 21.89 8.89 -36.57
C VAL A 697 22.47 10.30 -36.62
N LEU A 698 21.94 11.19 -35.77
CA LEU A 698 22.43 12.56 -35.64
C LEU A 698 23.08 12.74 -34.27
N VAL A 699 24.37 13.07 -34.24
CA VAL A 699 25.14 13.35 -33.02
C VAL A 699 25.55 14.81 -33.00
N LYS A 700 25.09 15.57 -32.00
CA LYS A 700 25.36 17.01 -31.90
C LYS A 700 25.54 17.49 -30.47
N ASN A 701 25.91 18.75 -30.26
CA ASN A 701 26.04 19.39 -28.95
C ASN A 701 26.81 18.55 -27.92
N ASN A 702 28.01 18.10 -28.27
CA ASN A 702 28.87 17.21 -27.47
C ASN A 702 28.29 15.80 -27.17
N GLY A 703 27.21 15.40 -27.84
CA GLY A 703 26.71 14.03 -27.81
C GLY A 703 27.75 13.02 -28.28
N LYS A 704 27.62 11.77 -27.82
CA LYS A 704 28.59 10.71 -28.08
C LYS A 704 27.93 9.42 -28.57
N LEU A 705 28.47 8.88 -29.66
CA LEU A 705 28.22 7.50 -30.08
C LEU A 705 29.44 6.65 -29.73
N ILE A 706 29.27 5.64 -28.88
CA ILE A 706 30.34 4.78 -28.38
C ILE A 706 30.09 3.35 -28.90
N ILE A 707 31.07 2.80 -29.62
CA ILE A 707 31.03 1.43 -30.15
C ILE A 707 32.13 0.62 -29.48
N GLU A 708 31.72 -0.43 -28.75
CA GLU A 708 32.63 -1.31 -28.02
C GLU A 708 33.08 -2.50 -28.91
N PRO A 709 34.24 -3.13 -28.65
CA PRO A 709 34.77 -4.21 -29.49
C PRO A 709 33.84 -5.41 -29.73
N SER A 710 32.90 -5.68 -28.81
CA SER A 710 31.94 -6.77 -28.92
C SER A 710 30.72 -6.44 -29.79
N ALA A 711 30.56 -5.19 -30.23
CA ALA A 711 29.39 -4.75 -30.97
C ALA A 711 29.39 -5.20 -32.43
N GLU A 712 28.21 -5.60 -32.92
CA GLU A 712 27.94 -5.77 -34.35
C GLU A 712 27.06 -4.62 -34.84
N VAL A 713 27.60 -3.77 -35.71
CA VAL A 713 26.87 -2.65 -36.32
C VAL A 713 26.71 -2.90 -37.81
N ILE A 714 25.46 -3.09 -38.24
CA ILE A 714 25.11 -3.35 -39.64
C ILE A 714 24.49 -2.09 -40.24
N LEU A 715 25.11 -1.54 -41.29
CA LEU A 715 24.62 -0.38 -42.03
C LEU A 715 24.11 -0.82 -43.41
N GLN A 716 22.82 -0.65 -43.67
CA GLN A 716 22.29 -0.86 -45.02
C GLN A 716 22.66 0.32 -45.94
N PRO A 717 22.78 0.10 -47.27
CA PRO A 717 23.10 1.16 -48.22
C PRO A 717 22.14 2.34 -48.10
N GLY A 718 22.67 3.53 -47.80
CA GLY A 718 21.88 4.75 -47.66
C GLY A 718 21.52 5.12 -46.21
N ALA A 719 21.92 4.36 -45.20
CA ALA A 719 21.93 4.84 -43.81
C ALA A 719 22.84 6.08 -43.66
N ILE A 720 22.42 7.06 -42.87
CA ILE A 720 23.07 8.38 -42.74
C ILE A 720 23.51 8.59 -41.30
N TRP A 721 24.80 8.82 -41.09
CA TRP A 721 25.35 9.25 -39.80
C TRP A 721 25.91 10.66 -39.93
N SER A 722 25.39 11.58 -39.12
CA SER A 722 25.69 13.01 -39.14
C SER A 722 26.27 13.45 -37.80
N PHE A 723 27.33 14.27 -37.85
CA PHE A 723 28.03 14.78 -36.67
C PHE A 723 28.15 16.30 -36.76
N GLU A 724 27.56 17.00 -35.81
CA GLU A 724 27.50 18.47 -35.75
C GLU A 724 27.95 18.96 -34.37
N ASP A 725 28.30 20.24 -34.21
CA ASP A 725 28.47 20.90 -32.90
C ASP A 725 29.21 20.08 -31.83
N ASN A 726 30.43 19.62 -32.18
CA ASN A 726 31.31 18.78 -31.35
C ASN A 726 30.79 17.36 -31.02
N GLY A 727 29.75 16.89 -31.69
CA GLY A 727 29.32 15.50 -31.66
C GLY A 727 30.43 14.57 -32.17
N LYS A 728 30.62 13.43 -31.50
CA LYS A 728 31.75 12.52 -31.78
C LYS A 728 31.34 11.05 -31.75
N ILE A 729 32.12 10.27 -32.48
CA ILE A 729 32.15 8.81 -32.40
C ILE A 729 33.44 8.37 -31.68
N GLU A 730 33.30 7.45 -30.72
CA GLU A 730 34.40 6.85 -29.96
C GLU A 730 34.36 5.32 -30.17
N THR A 731 35.52 4.73 -30.44
CA THR A 731 35.71 3.27 -30.53
C THR A 731 36.73 2.86 -29.48
N ASN A 732 36.36 1.93 -28.59
CA ASN A 732 37.27 1.42 -27.55
C ASN A 732 38.08 0.23 -28.04
#